data_AF-A0A350YUC0-F1
#
_entry.id   AF-A0A350YUC0-F1
#
_cell.length_a   1.000
_cell.length_b   1.000
_cell.length_c   1.000
_cell.angle_alpha   90.00
_cell.angle_beta   90.00
_cell.angle_gamma   90.00
#
_symmetry.space_group_name_H-M   'P 1'
#
loop_
_entity.id
_entity.type
_entity.pdbx_description
1 polymer ?
#
loop_
_entity_poly.entity_id
_entity_poly.type
_entity_poly.pdbx_seq_one_letter_code
_entity_poly.pdbx_strand_id
1 'polypeptide(L)'
;MADSEKIIRINIEEQMKSAYIDYSMSVIVSRALPDVRDGLKPVHRRVLFGMNELGIVSNKPYKKSARIVGEVLGKFHPHGDSSVYFTMVRMAQEWSLRYPLIDGQGNFGSIDGDSPAAMRYTEARLSRIAEETLADLDKNTVDFQPNFDESLTEPKVLPTRLPNLLVNGTSGIAVGMATNMPPHNLPDTIDAIIAYIENHEITIEELIPIIKAPDFPTGGIIYGYSGVRESYETGRGRIVIRGKAHIENEGGREKIIVTEIPYMVNRSEMIQKTADLINDKKIDGISNVNDESDRDGMRVVYELKRDAMSNVVLNSLYKYTQLQTSFSVNNIALVNGRPKTLNLKDLIRHFVDHRHDVVIRRTQYELEQAEKRAHILEGLIIASDNIDEVIAIIRSSATPDQARERLMERFSLTEIQARAIVEMRLRQLTGLEQDKLRSEYEEIMKQIDYFKSVLADEILRMQIIKDELLELKAKYGDKRRTEIEQNAEDFNPEDFYADEDMIITISYLGYIKRTPLSEFKTQGRGGVGSKGGVTRDEDFLEHMFVASMHNTLLLFTRNGKCYWLKVWQIPEGSRTGKGRAIQNVLNISPDDKVLAYIKVKSLDDQEFINNNYIILATKQGIIKKTTLEAYSRPRVNGVNAISIREGDELIEARRTSGSHEI
;
A
#
# COMPACT_ATOMS: atom_id res chain seq x y z
N MET A 1 -3.41 -67.44 -17.29
CA MET A 1 -4.08 -66.86 -16.10
C MET A 1 -3.71 -65.39 -16.10
N ALA A 2 -4.66 -64.52 -16.40
CA ALA A 2 -4.42 -63.09 -16.46
C ALA A 2 -4.26 -62.54 -15.04
N ASP A 3 -3.19 -61.76 -14.82
CA ASP A 3 -2.94 -61.07 -13.55
C ASP A 3 -4.16 -60.24 -13.17
N SER A 4 -4.77 -60.58 -12.04
CA SER A 4 -5.86 -59.81 -11.44
C SER A 4 -5.37 -58.39 -11.15
N GLU A 5 -6.01 -57.38 -11.75
CA GLU A 5 -5.78 -55.97 -11.43
C GLU A 5 -5.89 -55.75 -9.91
N LYS A 6 -4.82 -55.23 -9.32
CA LYS A 6 -4.70 -55.02 -7.87
C LYS A 6 -5.54 -53.81 -7.46
N ILE A 7 -6.81 -54.02 -7.17
CA ILE A 7 -7.73 -52.95 -6.74
C ILE A 7 -7.36 -52.50 -5.32
N ILE A 8 -6.84 -51.28 -5.19
CA ILE A 8 -6.55 -50.64 -3.90
C ILE A 8 -7.81 -49.89 -3.45
N ARG A 9 -8.43 -50.33 -2.35
CA ARG A 9 -9.55 -49.61 -1.73
C ARG A 9 -9.00 -48.42 -0.94
N ILE A 10 -9.46 -47.21 -1.26
CA ILE A 10 -9.04 -45.98 -0.59
C ILE A 10 -10.22 -45.43 0.23
N ASN A 11 -9.96 -45.03 1.48
CA ASN A 11 -10.97 -44.38 2.32
C ASN A 11 -11.24 -42.95 1.78
N ILE A 12 -12.51 -42.61 1.56
CA ILE A 12 -12.91 -41.31 1.00
C ILE A 12 -12.51 -40.13 1.89
N GLU A 13 -12.61 -40.26 3.21
CA GLU A 13 -12.28 -39.19 4.15
C GLU A 13 -10.77 -38.89 4.14
N GLU A 14 -9.95 -39.94 4.15
CA GLU A 14 -8.50 -39.83 4.05
C GLU A 14 -8.09 -39.24 2.69
N GLN A 15 -8.69 -39.72 1.59
CA GLN A 15 -8.40 -39.22 0.25
C GLN A 15 -8.77 -37.75 0.09
N MET A 16 -9.95 -37.35 0.58
CA MET A 16 -10.39 -35.96 0.53
C MET A 16 -9.46 -35.05 1.34
N LYS A 17 -9.07 -35.48 2.55
CA LYS A 17 -8.15 -34.71 3.39
C LYS A 17 -6.78 -34.55 2.74
N SER A 18 -6.20 -35.64 2.25
CA SER A 18 -4.87 -35.61 1.59
C SER A 18 -4.91 -34.76 0.32
N ALA A 19 -5.86 -35.00 -0.59
CA ALA A 19 -5.97 -34.24 -1.84
C ALA A 19 -6.23 -32.75 -1.61
N TYR A 20 -7.04 -32.40 -0.61
CA TYR A 20 -7.29 -31.01 -0.24
C TYR A 20 -6.05 -30.34 0.34
N ILE A 21 -5.29 -31.03 1.20
CA ILE A 21 -4.03 -30.51 1.76
C ILE A 21 -2.99 -30.32 0.66
N ASP A 22 -2.81 -31.28 -0.24
CA ASP A 22 -1.85 -31.20 -1.35
C ASP A 22 -2.15 -30.02 -2.27
N TYR A 23 -3.42 -29.86 -2.66
CA TYR A 23 -3.85 -28.71 -3.45
C TYR A 23 -3.62 -27.39 -2.70
N SER A 24 -3.99 -27.34 -1.42
CA SER A 24 -3.84 -26.14 -0.59
C SER A 24 -2.38 -25.72 -0.46
N MET A 25 -1.48 -26.67 -0.17
CA MET A 25 -0.04 -26.41 -0.06
C MET A 25 0.54 -25.94 -1.40
N SER A 26 0.17 -26.59 -2.50
CA SER A 26 0.61 -26.17 -3.84
C SER A 26 0.18 -24.73 -4.17
N VAL A 27 -1.07 -24.36 -3.85
CA VAL A 27 -1.57 -23.00 -4.08
C VAL A 27 -0.85 -21.97 -3.19
N ILE A 28 -0.62 -22.28 -1.92
CA ILE A 28 0.04 -21.38 -0.96
C ILE A 28 1.50 -21.14 -1.37
N VAL A 29 2.28 -22.20 -1.59
CA VAL A 29 3.74 -22.12 -1.75
C VAL A 29 4.14 -21.82 -3.20
N SER A 30 3.41 -22.32 -4.18
CA SER A 30 3.85 -22.31 -5.58
C SER A 30 2.96 -21.49 -6.50
N ARG A 31 2.02 -20.69 -5.98
CA ARG A 31 1.12 -19.88 -6.81
C ARG A 31 0.78 -18.50 -6.23
N ALA A 32 0.20 -18.45 -5.04
CA ALA A 32 -0.55 -17.28 -4.58
C ALA A 32 0.29 -16.25 -3.81
N LEU A 33 1.25 -16.71 -3.01
CA LEU A 33 2.09 -15.84 -2.17
C LEU A 33 3.47 -15.60 -2.83
N PRO A 34 4.06 -14.41 -2.65
CA PRO A 34 5.43 -14.15 -3.07
C PRO A 34 6.45 -14.76 -2.09
N ASP A 35 7.68 -14.97 -2.58
CA ASP A 35 8.83 -15.18 -1.69
C ASP A 35 9.29 -13.83 -1.11
N VAL A 36 9.62 -13.79 0.18
CA VAL A 36 10.04 -12.54 0.85
C VAL A 36 11.31 -11.93 0.25
N ARG A 37 12.18 -12.77 -0.31
CA ARG A 37 13.52 -12.39 -0.76
C ARG A 37 13.50 -11.54 -2.04
N ASP A 38 12.69 -11.92 -3.02
CA ASP A 38 12.56 -11.22 -4.31
C ASP A 38 11.20 -10.56 -4.54
N GLY A 39 10.21 -10.84 -3.68
CA GLY A 39 8.87 -10.31 -3.80
C GLY A 39 8.07 -10.86 -4.98
N LEU A 40 8.54 -11.91 -5.64
CA LEU A 40 7.93 -12.46 -6.84
C LEU A 40 7.18 -13.76 -6.55
N LYS A 41 6.01 -13.89 -7.19
CA LYS A 41 5.35 -15.19 -7.34
C LYS A 41 6.01 -15.99 -8.48
N PRO A 42 5.85 -17.33 -8.51
CA PRO A 42 6.50 -18.15 -9.53
C PRO A 42 6.24 -17.73 -10.98
N VAL A 43 5.00 -17.30 -11.32
CA VAL A 43 4.69 -16.83 -12.68
C VAL A 43 5.48 -15.57 -13.07
N HIS A 44 5.65 -14.60 -12.16
CA HIS A 44 6.43 -13.39 -12.43
C HIS A 44 7.91 -13.75 -12.64
N ARG A 45 8.46 -14.58 -11.74
CA ARG A 45 9.86 -15.04 -11.81
C ARG A 45 10.16 -15.74 -13.13
N ARG A 46 9.28 -16.65 -13.55
CA ARG A 46 9.41 -17.39 -14.81
C ARG A 46 9.30 -16.50 -16.05
N VAL A 47 8.45 -15.47 -16.01
CA VAL A 47 8.38 -14.47 -17.10
C VAL A 47 9.69 -13.70 -17.22
N LEU A 48 10.20 -13.15 -16.11
CA LEU A 48 11.46 -12.40 -16.12
C LEU A 48 12.65 -13.28 -16.53
N PHE A 49 12.74 -14.49 -15.97
CA PHE A 49 13.77 -15.46 -16.32
C PHE A 49 13.70 -15.90 -17.78
N GLY A 50 12.51 -16.25 -18.29
CA GLY A 50 12.32 -16.63 -19.69
C GLY A 50 12.66 -15.50 -20.67
N MET A 51 12.39 -14.23 -20.31
CA MET A 51 12.80 -13.08 -21.10
C MET A 51 14.30 -12.86 -21.09
N ASN A 52 14.96 -13.12 -19.96
CA ASN A 52 16.43 -13.07 -19.83
C ASN A 52 17.10 -14.13 -20.71
N GLU A 53 16.62 -15.38 -20.66
CA GLU A 53 17.11 -16.49 -21.49
C GLU A 53 16.97 -16.22 -23.00
N LEU A 54 15.90 -15.52 -23.39
CA LEU A 54 15.71 -15.08 -24.78
C LEU A 54 16.56 -13.86 -25.17
N GLY A 55 17.29 -13.26 -24.22
CA GLY A 55 18.08 -12.05 -24.43
C GLY A 55 17.25 -10.80 -24.72
N ILE A 56 16.02 -10.71 -24.19
CA ILE A 56 15.07 -9.60 -24.43
C ILE A 56 15.24 -8.52 -23.35
N VAL A 57 16.46 -8.00 -23.27
CA VAL A 57 16.85 -6.92 -22.35
C VAL A 57 16.44 -5.54 -22.90
N SER A 58 16.50 -4.52 -22.04
CA SER A 58 15.97 -3.17 -22.32
C SER A 58 16.66 -2.44 -23.48
N ASN A 59 17.91 -2.78 -23.80
CA ASN A 59 18.64 -2.18 -24.92
C ASN A 59 18.44 -2.89 -26.28
N LYS A 60 17.62 -3.94 -26.32
CA LYS A 60 17.27 -4.67 -27.54
C LYS A 60 15.90 -4.23 -28.08
N PRO A 61 15.62 -4.49 -29.38
CA PRO A 61 14.29 -4.26 -29.96
C PRO A 61 13.22 -5.10 -29.28
N TYR A 62 12.00 -4.58 -29.21
CA TYR A 62 10.83 -5.31 -28.73
C TYR A 62 10.62 -6.63 -29.49
N LYS A 63 10.02 -7.61 -28.80
CA LYS A 63 9.64 -8.90 -29.38
C LYS A 63 8.16 -9.16 -29.16
N LYS A 64 7.53 -9.87 -30.09
CA LYS A 64 6.12 -10.27 -29.99
C LYS A 64 5.84 -10.96 -28.67
N SER A 65 4.81 -10.49 -27.96
CA SER A 65 4.39 -11.06 -26.68
C SER A 65 4.10 -12.55 -26.79
N ALA A 66 3.51 -13.01 -27.91
CA ALA A 66 3.27 -14.43 -28.17
C ALA A 66 4.53 -15.30 -28.12
N ARG A 67 5.69 -14.78 -28.56
CA ARG A 67 6.96 -15.51 -28.50
C ARG A 67 7.43 -15.68 -27.05
N ILE A 68 7.32 -14.63 -26.25
CA ILE A 68 7.71 -14.64 -24.83
C ILE A 68 6.82 -15.61 -24.06
N VAL A 69 5.49 -15.51 -24.26
CA VAL A 69 4.51 -16.41 -23.64
C VAL A 69 4.79 -17.86 -24.03
N GLY A 70 5.01 -18.16 -25.31
CA GLY A 70 5.32 -19.51 -25.79
C GLY A 70 6.57 -20.10 -25.14
N GLU A 71 7.63 -19.31 -24.98
CA GLU A 71 8.87 -19.75 -24.33
C GLU A 71 8.64 -20.10 -22.85
N VAL A 72 7.98 -19.21 -22.11
CA VAL A 72 7.72 -19.38 -20.68
C VAL A 72 6.82 -20.60 -20.44
N LEU A 73 5.79 -20.79 -21.28
CA LEU A 73 4.91 -21.95 -21.23
C LEU A 73 5.65 -23.25 -21.52
N GLY A 74 6.43 -23.28 -22.61
CA GLY A 74 7.11 -24.48 -23.08
C GLY A 74 8.18 -24.97 -22.12
N LYS A 75 8.86 -24.06 -21.41
CA LYS A 75 10.00 -24.42 -20.55
C LYS A 75 9.70 -24.41 -19.06
N PHE A 76 8.87 -23.50 -18.57
CA PHE A 76 8.82 -23.19 -17.13
C PHE A 76 7.41 -23.20 -16.52
N HIS A 77 6.37 -22.84 -17.26
CA HIS A 77 5.03 -22.61 -16.71
C HIS A 77 3.95 -23.48 -17.38
N PRO A 78 3.67 -24.69 -16.86
CA PRO A 78 2.76 -25.65 -17.47
C PRO A 78 1.27 -25.34 -17.18
N HIS A 79 0.86 -24.09 -17.38
CA HIS A 79 -0.50 -23.60 -17.18
C HIS A 79 -0.98 -22.82 -18.41
N GLY A 80 -2.16 -22.20 -18.35
CA GLY A 80 -2.73 -21.48 -19.49
C GLY A 80 -1.84 -20.32 -19.98
N ASP A 81 -1.85 -20.07 -21.27
CA ASP A 81 -1.19 -18.93 -21.90
C ASP A 81 -1.68 -17.58 -21.38
N SER A 82 -2.99 -17.49 -21.12
CA SER A 82 -3.63 -16.31 -20.56
C SER A 82 -3.02 -15.87 -19.23
N SER A 83 -2.66 -16.79 -18.33
CA SER A 83 -2.08 -16.42 -17.03
C SER A 83 -0.70 -15.78 -17.18
N VAL A 84 0.12 -16.30 -18.11
CA VAL A 84 1.45 -15.73 -18.40
C VAL A 84 1.31 -14.38 -19.10
N TYR A 85 0.43 -14.28 -20.11
CA TYR A 85 0.22 -13.04 -20.85
C TYR A 85 -0.31 -11.92 -19.95
N PHE A 86 -1.35 -12.17 -19.15
CA PHE A 86 -1.89 -11.15 -18.24
C PHE A 86 -0.92 -10.77 -17.11
N THR A 87 -0.07 -11.70 -16.67
CA THR A 87 1.03 -11.37 -15.74
C THR A 87 1.99 -10.38 -16.39
N MET A 88 2.44 -10.65 -17.62
CA MET A 88 3.31 -9.74 -18.38
C MET A 88 2.65 -8.39 -18.64
N VAL A 89 1.35 -8.38 -18.98
CA VAL A 89 0.59 -7.15 -19.20
C VAL A 89 0.55 -6.30 -17.93
N ARG A 90 0.20 -6.88 -16.78
CA ARG A 90 0.17 -6.14 -15.49
C ARG A 90 1.54 -5.59 -15.11
N MET A 91 2.61 -6.32 -15.41
CA MET A 91 3.98 -5.83 -15.16
C MET A 91 4.41 -4.67 -16.07
N ALA A 92 3.65 -4.39 -17.15
CA ALA A 92 3.87 -3.28 -18.06
C ALA A 92 2.95 -2.06 -17.80
N GLN A 93 1.90 -2.22 -16.99
CA GLN A 93 0.92 -1.17 -16.73
C GLN A 93 1.38 -0.22 -15.62
N GLU A 94 1.57 1.06 -15.97
CA GLU A 94 2.09 2.10 -15.06
C GLU A 94 1.15 2.45 -13.90
N TRP A 95 -0.15 2.21 -14.04
CA TRP A 95 -1.13 2.36 -12.95
C TRP A 95 -1.25 1.10 -12.09
N SER A 96 -0.67 -0.03 -12.52
CA SER A 96 -0.69 -1.30 -11.78
C SER A 96 0.54 -1.45 -10.89
N LEU A 97 1.74 -1.20 -11.42
CA LEU A 97 3.00 -1.28 -10.68
C LEU A 97 3.63 0.09 -10.51
N ARG A 98 4.19 0.35 -9.34
CA ARG A 98 4.89 1.61 -9.04
C ARG A 98 6.18 1.76 -9.86
N TYR A 99 6.85 0.64 -10.12
CA TYR A 99 8.02 0.52 -10.99
C TYR A 99 7.81 -0.67 -11.96
N PRO A 100 7.28 -0.43 -13.17
CA PRO A 100 7.03 -1.49 -14.16
C PRO A 100 8.28 -2.31 -14.48
N LEU A 101 8.12 -3.64 -14.51
CA LEU A 101 9.20 -4.58 -14.80
C LEU A 101 9.26 -4.96 -16.29
N ILE A 102 8.21 -4.63 -17.04
CA ILE A 102 8.11 -4.89 -18.48
C ILE A 102 7.90 -3.55 -19.18
N ASP A 103 8.62 -3.37 -20.28
CA ASP A 103 8.42 -2.27 -21.23
C ASP A 103 7.61 -2.81 -22.41
N GLY A 104 6.37 -2.34 -22.55
CA GLY A 104 5.38 -2.85 -23.50
C GLY A 104 5.09 -1.86 -24.64
N GLN A 105 4.99 -2.38 -25.86
CA GLN A 105 4.59 -1.63 -27.04
C GLN A 105 3.26 -2.16 -27.61
N GLY A 106 2.29 -1.27 -27.80
CA GLY A 106 0.93 -1.57 -28.26
C GLY A 106 -0.12 -1.30 -27.18
N ASN A 107 -1.34 -1.80 -27.37
CA ASN A 107 -2.40 -1.66 -26.39
C ASN A 107 -2.28 -2.70 -25.26
N PHE A 108 -1.81 -2.26 -24.09
CA PHE A 108 -1.69 -3.06 -22.86
C PHE A 108 -2.88 -2.86 -21.90
N GLY A 109 -4.00 -2.34 -22.39
CA GLY A 109 -5.19 -2.00 -21.61
C GLY A 109 -5.19 -0.54 -21.14
N SER A 110 -6.18 -0.18 -20.34
CA SER A 110 -6.34 1.16 -19.79
C SER A 110 -6.79 1.10 -18.32
N ILE A 111 -6.71 2.24 -17.62
CA ILE A 111 -7.26 2.39 -16.26
C ILE A 111 -8.80 2.31 -16.23
N ASP A 112 -9.46 2.44 -17.39
CA ASP A 112 -10.92 2.28 -17.55
C ASP A 112 -11.35 0.81 -17.56
N GLY A 113 -10.41 -0.13 -17.50
CA GLY A 113 -10.69 -1.56 -17.53
C GLY A 113 -10.77 -2.14 -18.94
N ASP A 114 -10.34 -1.40 -19.96
CA ASP A 114 -10.18 -1.97 -21.30
C ASP A 114 -9.15 -3.09 -21.26
N SER A 115 -9.52 -4.22 -21.85
CA SER A 115 -8.62 -5.37 -21.97
C SER A 115 -7.44 -5.05 -22.90
N PRO A 116 -6.25 -5.62 -22.64
CA PRO A 116 -5.14 -5.52 -23.58
C PRO A 116 -5.52 -6.14 -24.93
N ALA A 117 -4.84 -5.69 -25.99
CA ALA A 117 -4.95 -6.35 -27.28
C ALA A 117 -4.44 -7.81 -27.19
N ALA A 118 -4.76 -8.65 -28.17
CA ALA A 118 -4.23 -10.01 -28.19
C ALA A 118 -2.68 -10.02 -28.29
N MET A 119 -2.02 -11.00 -27.67
CA MET A 119 -0.55 -11.15 -27.62
C MET A 119 0.17 -11.23 -28.99
N ARG A 120 -0.58 -11.39 -30.08
CA ARG A 120 -0.06 -11.31 -31.46
C ARG A 120 0.20 -9.87 -31.93
N TYR A 121 -0.45 -8.88 -31.33
CA TYR A 121 -0.32 -7.47 -31.66
C TYR A 121 0.65 -6.74 -30.73
N THR A 122 0.68 -7.10 -29.45
CA THR A 122 1.58 -6.49 -28.47
C THR A 122 3.01 -7.01 -28.59
N GLU A 123 3.95 -6.14 -28.25
CA GLU A 123 5.37 -6.47 -28.14
C GLU A 123 5.88 -6.05 -26.76
N ALA A 124 6.91 -6.72 -26.25
CA ALA A 124 7.47 -6.45 -24.94
C ALA A 124 8.99 -6.69 -24.90
N ARG A 125 9.64 -6.06 -23.92
CA ARG A 125 11.00 -6.32 -23.46
C ARG A 125 11.12 -6.03 -21.96
N LEU A 126 12.24 -6.41 -21.34
CA LEU A 126 12.49 -6.05 -19.95
C LEU A 126 12.61 -4.52 -19.83
N SER A 127 12.04 -3.95 -18.77
CA SER A 127 12.34 -2.57 -18.41
C SER A 127 13.77 -2.48 -17.87
N ARG A 128 14.40 -1.30 -17.90
CA ARG A 128 15.77 -1.12 -17.40
C ARG A 128 15.91 -1.55 -15.93
N ILE A 129 14.93 -1.20 -15.09
CA ILE A 129 14.96 -1.53 -13.66
C ILE A 129 14.76 -3.03 -13.40
N ALA A 130 14.09 -3.76 -14.30
CA ALA A 130 13.89 -5.21 -14.15
C ALA A 130 15.20 -5.99 -14.30
N GLU A 131 16.17 -5.49 -15.05
CA GLU A 131 17.48 -6.13 -15.15
C GLU A 131 18.19 -6.22 -13.79
N GLU A 132 17.94 -5.26 -12.90
CA GLU A 132 18.48 -5.26 -11.52
C GLU A 132 17.93 -6.43 -10.69
N THR A 133 16.79 -7.02 -11.10
CA THR A 133 16.27 -8.24 -10.47
C THR A 133 17.03 -9.50 -10.87
N LEU A 134 17.63 -9.50 -12.07
CA LEU A 134 18.27 -10.65 -12.72
C LEU A 134 19.82 -10.58 -12.70
N ALA A 135 20.39 -9.46 -12.27
CA ALA A 135 21.83 -9.24 -12.25
C ALA A 135 22.59 -10.34 -11.49
N ASP A 136 23.74 -10.77 -12.02
CA ASP A 136 24.63 -11.80 -11.47
C ASP A 136 24.00 -13.22 -11.35
N LEU A 137 22.92 -13.52 -12.07
CA LEU A 137 22.27 -14.83 -12.05
C LEU A 137 23.19 -15.97 -12.56
N ASP A 138 24.12 -15.65 -13.47
CA ASP A 138 25.11 -16.56 -14.05
C ASP A 138 26.30 -16.88 -13.11
N LYS A 139 26.40 -16.19 -11.97
CA LYS A 139 27.51 -16.30 -11.01
C LYS A 139 27.20 -17.19 -9.80
N ASN A 140 26.33 -18.19 -9.97
CA ASN A 140 25.90 -19.11 -8.91
C ASN A 140 25.39 -18.39 -7.64
N THR A 141 24.67 -17.29 -7.82
CA THR A 141 24.19 -16.42 -6.72
C THR A 141 22.92 -16.92 -6.05
N VAL A 142 22.21 -17.85 -6.69
CA VAL A 142 20.96 -18.44 -6.20
C VAL A 142 20.87 -19.91 -6.56
N ASP A 143 20.05 -20.65 -5.83
CA ASP A 143 19.80 -22.05 -6.12
C ASP A 143 18.86 -22.21 -7.31
N PHE A 144 19.19 -23.17 -8.17
CA PHE A 144 18.33 -23.64 -9.24
C PHE A 144 17.59 -24.91 -8.81
N GLN A 145 16.44 -25.13 -9.42
CA GLN A 145 15.65 -26.35 -9.30
C GLN A 145 15.30 -26.88 -10.69
N PRO A 146 15.04 -28.19 -10.84
CA PRO A 146 14.48 -28.73 -12.08
C PRO A 146 13.18 -28.02 -12.44
N ASN A 147 12.93 -27.84 -13.74
CA ASN A 147 11.63 -27.40 -14.24
C ASN A 147 10.58 -28.54 -14.12
N PHE A 148 9.36 -28.31 -14.62
CA PHE A 148 8.24 -29.22 -14.40
C PHE A 148 8.38 -30.62 -15.04
N ASP A 149 9.25 -30.79 -16.05
CA ASP A 149 9.55 -32.06 -16.71
C ASP A 149 10.99 -32.53 -16.49
N GLU A 150 11.72 -31.87 -15.59
CA GLU A 150 13.11 -32.15 -15.21
C GLU A 150 14.14 -32.07 -16.37
N SER A 151 13.76 -31.52 -17.53
CA SER A 151 14.66 -31.38 -18.69
C SER A 151 15.54 -30.12 -18.64
N LEU A 152 15.12 -29.11 -17.87
CA LEU A 152 15.79 -27.82 -17.71
C LEU A 152 15.84 -27.45 -16.23
N THR A 153 16.52 -26.34 -15.92
CA THR A 153 16.55 -25.76 -14.58
C THR A 153 15.96 -24.35 -14.58
N GLU A 154 15.39 -23.94 -13.44
CA GLU A 154 14.89 -22.60 -13.18
C GLU A 154 15.35 -22.10 -11.80
N PRO A 155 15.54 -20.79 -11.60
CA PRO A 155 15.96 -20.26 -10.30
C PRO A 155 14.81 -20.33 -9.28
N LYS A 156 15.10 -20.73 -8.04
CA LYS A 156 14.12 -20.73 -6.93
C LYS A 156 13.70 -19.31 -6.54
N VAL A 157 14.67 -18.41 -6.51
CA VAL A 157 14.53 -16.97 -6.26
C VAL A 157 15.47 -16.21 -7.17
N LEU A 158 15.21 -14.93 -7.40
CA LEU A 158 16.15 -14.07 -8.13
C LEU A 158 17.15 -13.40 -7.18
N PRO A 159 18.40 -13.15 -7.61
CA PRO A 159 19.42 -12.51 -6.78
C PRO A 159 19.09 -11.06 -6.40
N THR A 160 18.22 -10.41 -7.19
CA THR A 160 17.69 -9.05 -7.10
C THR A 160 18.42 -8.02 -6.22
N ARG A 161 18.90 -6.95 -6.84
CA ARG A 161 19.35 -5.72 -6.16
C ARG A 161 18.17 -4.81 -5.80
N LEU A 162 17.04 -4.96 -6.48
CA LEU A 162 15.83 -4.17 -6.24
C LEU A 162 15.05 -4.77 -5.06
N PRO A 163 14.71 -3.98 -4.01
CA PRO A 163 13.80 -4.41 -2.94
C PRO A 163 12.34 -4.48 -3.42
N ASN A 164 12.09 -5.34 -4.41
CA ASN A 164 10.89 -5.36 -5.24
C ASN A 164 9.60 -5.58 -4.42
N LEU A 165 9.64 -6.41 -3.38
CA LEU A 165 8.48 -6.64 -2.50
C LEU A 165 7.99 -5.35 -1.84
N LEU A 166 8.92 -4.50 -1.40
CA LEU A 166 8.60 -3.21 -0.75
C LEU A 166 8.15 -2.18 -1.79
N VAL A 167 8.89 -2.05 -2.90
CA VAL A 167 8.64 -0.95 -3.84
C VAL A 167 7.43 -1.18 -4.74
N ASN A 168 7.15 -2.42 -5.14
CA ASN A 168 6.01 -2.75 -5.99
C ASN A 168 4.84 -3.38 -5.25
N GLY A 169 5.06 -3.89 -4.03
CA GLY A 169 4.03 -4.62 -3.30
C GLY A 169 3.60 -5.90 -4.01
N THR A 170 2.50 -6.48 -3.55
CA THR A 170 1.91 -7.67 -4.17
C THR A 170 0.48 -7.85 -3.68
N SER A 171 -0.34 -8.57 -4.42
CA SER A 171 -1.65 -9.01 -3.94
C SER A 171 -1.90 -10.44 -4.37
N GLY A 172 -2.52 -11.26 -3.52
CA GLY A 172 -2.75 -12.67 -3.80
C GLY A 172 -3.71 -13.31 -2.83
N ILE A 173 -4.58 -14.17 -3.34
CA ILE A 173 -5.53 -14.96 -2.53
C ILE A 173 -5.09 -16.42 -2.65
N ALA A 174 -4.75 -17.02 -1.52
CA ALA A 174 -4.37 -18.43 -1.41
C ALA A 174 -5.53 -19.23 -0.79
N VAL A 175 -5.27 -20.47 -0.36
CA VAL A 175 -6.25 -21.25 0.41
C VAL A 175 -6.13 -20.90 1.89
N GLY A 176 -7.19 -20.34 2.47
CA GLY A 176 -7.25 -19.98 3.89
C GLY A 176 -6.46 -18.72 4.30
N MET A 177 -5.82 -18.04 3.35
CA MET A 177 -5.06 -16.81 3.61
C MET A 177 -5.00 -15.92 2.36
N ALA A 178 -4.65 -14.65 2.55
CA ALA A 178 -4.43 -13.69 1.49
C ALA A 178 -3.25 -12.79 1.83
N THR A 179 -2.68 -12.14 0.82
CA THR A 179 -1.66 -11.10 0.96
C THR A 179 -2.08 -9.88 0.16
N ASN A 180 -1.83 -8.70 0.71
CA ASN A 180 -2.10 -7.42 0.06
C ASN A 180 -1.12 -6.37 0.61
N MET A 181 -0.03 -6.17 -0.11
CA MET A 181 1.09 -5.30 0.27
C MET A 181 1.10 -4.07 -0.64
N PRO A 182 1.09 -2.86 -0.08
CA PRO A 182 1.10 -1.63 -0.87
C PRO A 182 2.51 -1.33 -1.40
N PRO A 183 2.63 -0.62 -2.54
CA PRO A 183 3.90 -0.15 -3.07
C PRO A 183 4.50 0.99 -2.24
N HIS A 184 5.82 1.16 -2.31
CA HIS A 184 6.56 2.22 -1.63
C HIS A 184 7.51 2.93 -2.59
N ASN A 185 7.91 4.14 -2.24
CA ASN A 185 8.88 4.91 -3.00
C ASN A 185 10.28 4.30 -2.88
N LEU A 186 10.99 4.15 -4.00
CA LEU A 186 12.31 3.52 -4.09
C LEU A 186 13.38 4.27 -3.28
N PRO A 187 13.58 5.59 -3.44
CA PRO A 187 14.50 6.37 -2.60
C PRO A 187 14.30 6.15 -1.10
N ASP A 188 13.07 6.30 -0.61
CA ASP A 188 12.76 6.13 0.81
C ASP A 188 13.01 4.69 1.30
N THR A 189 12.67 3.70 0.45
CA THR A 189 12.90 2.28 0.75
C THR A 189 14.39 1.98 0.88
N ILE A 190 15.22 2.53 -0.03
CA ILE A 190 16.67 2.38 0.02
C ILE A 190 17.24 3.05 1.28
N ASP A 191 16.80 4.26 1.60
CA ASP A 191 17.26 4.97 2.80
C ASP A 191 16.90 4.20 4.08
N ALA A 192 15.72 3.58 4.13
CA ALA A 192 15.31 2.74 5.26
C ALA A 192 16.14 1.45 5.37
N ILE A 193 16.51 0.83 4.24
CA ILE A 193 17.40 -0.33 4.22
C ILE A 193 18.80 0.05 4.70
N ILE A 194 19.33 1.19 4.24
CA ILE A 194 20.65 1.69 4.67
C ILE A 194 20.64 1.98 6.17
N ALA A 195 19.60 2.65 6.68
CA ALA A 195 19.45 2.93 8.12
C ALA A 195 19.40 1.64 8.95
N TYR A 196 18.74 0.59 8.44
CA TYR A 196 18.77 -0.73 9.08
C TYR A 196 20.17 -1.35 9.06
N ILE A 197 20.91 -1.28 7.95
CA ILE A 197 22.29 -1.79 7.86
C ILE A 197 23.22 -1.06 8.84
N GLU A 198 23.01 0.24 9.07
CA GLU A 198 23.78 1.02 10.03
C GLU A 198 23.41 0.73 11.49
N ASN A 199 22.15 0.35 11.74
CA ASN A 199 21.65 -0.01 13.05
C ASN A 199 20.60 -1.13 12.96
N HIS A 200 21.01 -2.39 13.14
CA HIS A 200 20.09 -3.54 13.11
C HIS A 200 19.01 -3.48 14.21
N GLU A 201 19.22 -2.71 15.28
CA GLU A 201 18.26 -2.50 16.36
C GLU A 201 17.30 -1.33 16.10
N ILE A 202 17.39 -0.66 14.94
CA ILE A 202 16.48 0.44 14.58
C ILE A 202 15.01 0.02 14.76
N THR A 203 14.25 0.89 15.42
CA THR A 203 12.85 0.67 15.73
C THR A 203 11.95 1.07 14.55
N ILE A 204 10.69 0.64 14.56
CA ILE A 204 9.75 0.98 13.48
C ILE A 204 9.43 2.48 13.53
N GLU A 205 9.39 3.06 14.72
CA GLU A 205 9.23 4.48 14.98
C GLU A 205 10.36 5.32 14.40
N GLU A 206 11.59 4.80 14.36
CA GLU A 206 12.74 5.43 13.70
C GLU A 206 12.75 5.22 12.18
N LEU A 207 12.18 4.12 11.69
CA LEU A 207 12.04 3.86 10.26
C LEU A 207 10.93 4.70 9.60
N ILE A 208 9.84 4.99 10.33
CA ILE A 208 8.68 5.74 9.85
C ILE A 208 9.04 7.09 9.20
N PRO A 209 9.89 7.95 9.81
CA PRO A 209 10.29 9.22 9.20
C PRO A 209 11.01 9.07 7.86
N ILE A 210 11.65 7.92 7.62
CA ILE A 210 12.42 7.61 6.41
C ILE A 210 11.48 7.04 5.34
N ILE A 211 10.82 5.90 5.61
CA ILE A 211 9.82 5.29 4.72
C ILE A 211 8.40 5.74 5.08
N LYS A 212 8.15 7.02 4.83
CA LYS A 212 7.00 7.81 5.33
C LYS A 212 5.65 7.12 5.28
N ALA A 213 5.28 6.59 4.12
CA ALA A 213 4.02 5.91 3.86
C ALA A 213 4.13 5.19 2.51
N PRO A 214 3.18 4.30 2.18
CA PRO A 214 3.03 3.81 0.82
C PRO A 214 2.99 4.91 -0.24
N ASP A 215 3.46 4.58 -1.44
CA ASP A 215 3.47 5.47 -2.60
C ASP A 215 2.83 4.76 -3.80
N PHE A 216 1.56 5.07 -4.05
CA PHE A 216 0.76 4.45 -5.09
C PHE A 216 1.10 5.03 -6.47
N PRO A 217 1.08 4.18 -7.53
CA PRO A 217 1.36 4.63 -8.89
C PRO A 217 0.39 5.69 -9.41
N THR A 218 -0.87 5.67 -8.94
CA THR A 218 -1.93 6.60 -9.32
C THR A 218 -1.94 7.90 -8.51
N GLY A 219 -1.00 8.08 -7.57
CA GLY A 219 -1.00 9.21 -6.63
C GLY A 219 -2.12 9.10 -5.60
N GLY A 220 -2.86 10.18 -5.42
CA GLY A 220 -3.91 10.35 -4.42
C GLY A 220 -3.36 10.85 -3.09
N ILE A 221 -4.25 10.89 -2.10
CA ILE A 221 -3.99 11.41 -0.76
C ILE A 221 -4.24 10.28 0.24
N ILE A 222 -3.23 9.92 1.03
CA ILE A 222 -3.42 9.10 2.23
C ILE A 222 -4.05 9.99 3.30
N TYR A 223 -5.26 9.64 3.71
CA TYR A 223 -6.08 10.42 4.62
C TYR A 223 -6.07 9.77 6.02
N GLY A 224 -5.27 10.32 6.93
CA GLY A 224 -5.02 9.76 8.26
C GLY A 224 -3.81 8.84 8.29
N TYR A 225 -3.16 8.75 9.45
CA TYR A 225 -1.85 8.08 9.57
C TYR A 225 -1.84 6.83 10.46
N SER A 226 -2.84 6.63 11.33
CA SER A 226 -2.92 5.45 12.21
C SER A 226 -2.82 4.14 11.45
N GLY A 227 -3.55 3.99 10.34
CA GLY A 227 -3.53 2.78 9.53
C GLY A 227 -2.19 2.49 8.85
N VAL A 228 -1.40 3.52 8.53
CA VAL A 228 -0.03 3.37 8.02
C VAL A 228 0.87 2.85 9.12
N ARG A 229 0.84 3.49 10.30
CA ARG A 229 1.63 3.10 11.46
C ARG A 229 1.34 1.65 11.87
N GLU A 230 0.07 1.28 12.03
CA GLU A 230 -0.36 -0.08 12.38
C GLU A 230 0.17 -1.11 11.36
N SER A 231 0.12 -0.78 10.07
CA SER A 231 0.60 -1.66 9.00
C SER A 231 2.09 -1.91 9.06
N TYR A 232 2.87 -0.92 9.47
CA TYR A 232 4.31 -1.05 9.61
C TYR A 232 4.69 -1.82 10.86
N GLU A 233 3.98 -1.61 11.97
CA GLU A 233 4.23 -2.27 13.26
C GLU A 233 3.85 -3.76 13.25
N THR A 234 2.71 -4.08 12.65
CA THR A 234 2.08 -5.41 12.77
C THR A 234 2.06 -6.21 11.47
N GLY A 235 2.29 -5.55 10.33
CA GLY A 235 2.05 -6.13 9.01
C GLY A 235 0.57 -6.09 8.58
N ARG A 236 -0.32 -5.48 9.36
CA ARG A 236 -1.75 -5.31 9.05
C ARG A 236 -2.19 -3.89 9.35
N GLY A 237 -3.05 -3.34 8.52
CA GLY A 237 -3.59 -2.00 8.74
C GLY A 237 -4.57 -1.61 7.66
N ARG A 238 -5.33 -0.54 7.92
CA ARG A 238 -6.30 -0.01 6.96
C ARG A 238 -5.95 1.42 6.59
N ILE A 239 -5.46 1.61 5.38
CA ILE A 239 -5.03 2.91 4.86
C ILE A 239 -6.17 3.50 4.04
N VAL A 240 -6.65 4.70 4.40
CA VAL A 240 -7.67 5.40 3.61
C VAL A 240 -6.97 6.19 2.51
N ILE A 241 -7.46 6.03 1.27
CA ILE A 241 -6.92 6.69 0.09
C ILE A 241 -8.02 7.52 -0.54
N ARG A 242 -7.76 8.79 -0.77
CA ARG A 242 -8.66 9.76 -1.36
C ARG A 242 -8.11 10.21 -2.72
N GLY A 243 -8.98 10.35 -3.71
CA GLY A 243 -8.64 10.94 -4.99
C GLY A 243 -8.33 12.43 -4.84
N LYS A 244 -7.48 12.97 -5.71
CA LYS A 244 -7.14 14.38 -5.70
C LYS A 244 -8.18 15.16 -6.47
N ALA A 245 -8.78 16.15 -5.83
CA ALA A 245 -9.78 17.00 -6.44
C ALA A 245 -9.61 18.47 -6.04
N HIS A 246 -9.95 19.37 -6.94
CA HIS A 246 -9.99 20.82 -6.70
C HIS A 246 -11.25 21.44 -7.32
N ILE A 247 -11.59 22.65 -6.90
CA ILE A 247 -12.76 23.38 -7.37
C ILE A 247 -12.32 24.42 -8.39
N GLU A 248 -12.94 24.44 -9.56
CA GLU A 248 -12.78 25.44 -10.60
C GLU A 248 -14.06 26.26 -10.75
N ASN A 249 -13.95 27.55 -11.09
CA ASN A 249 -15.11 28.40 -11.39
C ASN A 249 -15.06 28.85 -12.84
N GLU A 250 -16.05 28.43 -13.63
CA GLU A 250 -16.12 28.73 -15.05
C GLU A 250 -17.53 29.21 -15.41
N GLY A 251 -17.64 30.42 -16.00
CA GLY A 251 -18.92 30.97 -16.44
C GLY A 251 -19.95 31.19 -15.33
N GLY A 252 -19.51 31.36 -14.08
CA GLY A 252 -20.38 31.56 -12.91
C GLY A 252 -21.00 30.26 -12.37
N ARG A 253 -20.45 29.10 -12.73
CA ARG A 253 -20.75 27.81 -12.11
C ARG A 253 -19.48 27.18 -11.56
N GLU A 254 -19.57 26.61 -10.37
CA GLU A 254 -18.49 25.83 -9.78
C GLU A 254 -18.49 24.41 -10.37
N LYS A 255 -17.28 23.86 -10.56
CA LYS A 255 -17.04 22.50 -11.03
C LYS A 255 -16.06 21.83 -10.08
N ILE A 256 -16.29 20.57 -9.77
CA ILE A 256 -15.31 19.73 -9.06
C ILE A 256 -14.53 18.96 -10.10
N ILE A 257 -13.21 19.12 -10.07
CA ILE A 257 -12.28 18.46 -10.97
C ILE A 257 -11.51 17.41 -10.20
N VAL A 258 -11.61 16.16 -10.62
CA VAL A 258 -10.78 15.06 -10.10
C VAL A 258 -9.63 14.82 -11.07
N THR A 259 -8.40 14.91 -10.56
CA THR A 259 -7.15 14.73 -11.31
C THR A 259 -6.45 13.41 -11.01
N GLU A 260 -6.74 12.79 -9.87
CA GLU A 260 -6.18 11.51 -9.46
C GLU A 260 -7.25 10.67 -8.76
N ILE A 261 -7.25 9.35 -8.98
CA ILE A 261 -8.17 8.42 -8.31
C ILE A 261 -7.39 7.44 -7.42
N PRO A 262 -8.05 6.87 -6.38
CA PRO A 262 -7.41 5.88 -5.53
C PRO A 262 -6.88 4.66 -6.29
N TYR A 263 -5.84 4.02 -5.75
CA TYR A 263 -5.21 2.85 -6.34
C TYR A 263 -6.20 1.69 -6.55
N MET A 264 -6.07 0.99 -7.68
CA MET A 264 -6.94 -0.12 -8.12
C MET A 264 -8.43 0.25 -8.33
N VAL A 265 -8.77 1.54 -8.41
CA VAL A 265 -10.12 1.97 -8.81
C VAL A 265 -10.22 2.06 -10.33
N ASN A 266 -11.27 1.46 -10.89
CA ASN A 266 -11.62 1.64 -12.30
C ASN A 266 -12.35 2.98 -12.46
N ARG A 267 -11.81 3.87 -13.30
CA ARG A 267 -12.37 5.21 -13.52
C ARG A 267 -13.78 5.16 -14.09
N SER A 268 -13.98 4.41 -15.16
CA SER A 268 -15.27 4.31 -15.85
C SER A 268 -16.37 3.73 -14.94
N GLU A 269 -16.03 2.70 -14.14
CA GLU A 269 -16.95 2.11 -13.16
C GLU A 269 -17.29 3.10 -12.03
N MET A 270 -16.30 3.87 -11.55
CA MET A 270 -16.51 4.93 -10.55
C MET A 270 -17.48 6.00 -11.06
N ILE A 271 -17.29 6.47 -12.30
CA ILE A 271 -18.16 7.47 -12.93
C ILE A 271 -19.58 6.92 -13.10
N GLN A 272 -19.71 5.68 -13.61
CA GLN A 272 -21.01 5.03 -13.79
C GLN A 272 -21.77 4.91 -12.46
N LYS A 273 -21.12 4.39 -11.40
CA LYS A 273 -21.75 4.30 -10.06
C LYS A 273 -22.12 5.67 -9.50
N THR A 274 -21.33 6.70 -9.79
CA THR A 274 -21.65 8.05 -9.35
C THR A 274 -22.89 8.59 -10.05
N ALA A 275 -23.06 8.31 -11.34
CA ALA A 275 -24.29 8.65 -12.08
C ALA A 275 -25.52 7.94 -11.50
N ASP A 276 -25.40 6.66 -11.13
CA ASP A 276 -26.48 5.93 -10.45
C ASP A 276 -26.86 6.58 -9.11
N LEU A 277 -25.87 6.99 -8.30
CA LEU A 277 -26.11 7.67 -7.02
C LEU A 277 -26.76 9.06 -7.16
N ILE A 278 -26.49 9.77 -8.26
CA ILE A 278 -27.16 11.03 -8.60
C ILE A 278 -28.62 10.76 -8.98
N ASN A 279 -28.88 9.75 -9.81
CA ASN A 279 -30.23 9.36 -10.22
C ASN A 279 -31.08 8.89 -9.04
N ASP A 280 -30.48 8.14 -8.11
CA ASP A 280 -31.09 7.69 -6.86
C ASP A 280 -31.29 8.82 -5.82
N LYS A 281 -30.87 10.05 -6.13
CA LYS A 281 -30.89 11.22 -5.24
C LYS A 281 -30.14 11.01 -3.92
N LYS A 282 -29.12 10.14 -3.91
CA LYS A 282 -28.21 9.98 -2.77
C LYS A 282 -27.12 11.05 -2.73
N ILE A 283 -26.71 11.52 -3.90
CA ILE A 283 -25.84 12.69 -4.07
C ILE A 283 -26.66 13.74 -4.81
N ASP A 284 -26.91 14.87 -4.15
CA ASP A 284 -27.54 16.03 -4.77
C ASP A 284 -26.50 17.11 -5.09
N GLY A 285 -26.87 18.09 -5.91
CA GLY A 285 -26.01 19.23 -6.27
C GLY A 285 -25.15 19.04 -7.51
N ILE A 286 -25.15 17.86 -8.15
CA ILE A 286 -24.46 17.59 -9.42
C ILE A 286 -25.46 17.69 -10.58
N SER A 287 -25.12 18.45 -11.62
CA SER A 287 -25.92 18.57 -12.84
C SER A 287 -25.46 17.60 -13.94
N ASN A 288 -24.16 17.38 -14.07
CA ASN A 288 -23.58 16.51 -15.10
C ASN A 288 -22.21 15.97 -14.68
N VAL A 289 -21.80 14.84 -15.23
CA VAL A 289 -20.49 14.22 -15.03
C VAL A 289 -19.88 13.89 -16.38
N ASN A 290 -18.67 14.40 -16.65
CA ASN A 290 -17.94 14.18 -17.89
C ASN A 290 -16.53 13.65 -17.61
N ASP A 291 -16.03 12.78 -18.49
CA ASP A 291 -14.62 12.42 -18.52
C ASP A 291 -13.93 13.21 -19.65
N GLU A 292 -13.07 14.16 -19.27
CA GLU A 292 -12.28 15.01 -20.16
C GLU A 292 -10.81 14.57 -20.17
N SER A 293 -10.51 13.35 -19.72
CA SER A 293 -9.15 12.84 -19.66
C SER A 293 -8.54 12.64 -21.05
N ASP A 294 -7.28 13.00 -21.20
CA ASP A 294 -6.54 12.92 -22.45
C ASP A 294 -5.15 12.31 -22.24
N ARG A 295 -4.20 12.61 -23.15
CA ARG A 295 -2.81 12.14 -23.03
C ARG A 295 -1.99 12.91 -22.00
N ASP A 296 -2.42 14.12 -21.64
CA ASP A 296 -1.72 15.01 -20.72
C ASP A 296 -2.13 14.77 -19.26
N GLY A 297 -3.29 14.15 -19.02
CA GLY A 297 -3.64 13.64 -17.71
C GLY A 297 -5.10 13.22 -17.55
N MET A 298 -5.41 12.76 -16.34
CA MET A 298 -6.77 12.45 -15.93
C MET A 298 -7.52 13.73 -15.55
N ARG A 299 -8.75 13.87 -16.05
CA ARG A 299 -9.65 14.98 -15.73
C ARG A 299 -11.10 14.51 -15.75
N VAL A 300 -11.64 14.18 -14.58
CA VAL A 300 -13.07 13.89 -14.43
C VAL A 300 -13.77 15.13 -13.86
N VAL A 301 -14.80 15.60 -14.57
CA VAL A 301 -15.48 16.87 -14.29
C VAL A 301 -16.88 16.61 -13.76
N TYR A 302 -17.16 17.06 -12.54
CA TYR A 302 -18.50 17.11 -11.97
C TYR A 302 -19.00 18.55 -12.02
N GLU A 303 -19.96 18.82 -12.91
CA GLU A 303 -20.61 20.13 -13.00
C GLU A 303 -21.66 20.26 -11.89
N LEU A 304 -21.64 21.37 -11.16
CA LEU A 304 -22.56 21.59 -10.06
C LEU A 304 -23.80 22.41 -10.47
N LYS A 305 -24.90 22.18 -9.75
CA LYS A 305 -26.09 23.03 -9.79
C LYS A 305 -25.75 24.42 -9.22
N ARG A 306 -26.48 25.46 -9.66
CA ARG A 306 -26.18 26.87 -9.32
C ARG A 306 -26.22 27.18 -7.81
N ASP A 307 -26.98 26.41 -7.05
CA ASP A 307 -27.23 26.56 -5.62
C ASP A 307 -26.48 25.52 -4.76
N ALA A 308 -25.70 24.63 -5.38
CA ALA A 308 -24.97 23.60 -4.68
C ALA A 308 -23.66 24.16 -4.08
N MET A 309 -23.37 23.79 -2.83
CA MET A 309 -22.09 24.12 -2.21
C MET A 309 -21.03 23.08 -2.58
N SER A 310 -19.98 23.50 -3.28
CA SER A 310 -18.93 22.60 -3.80
C SER A 310 -18.34 21.66 -2.75
N ASN A 311 -18.01 22.17 -1.55
CA ASN A 311 -17.39 21.36 -0.50
C ASN A 311 -18.31 20.24 0.01
N VAL A 312 -19.62 20.49 0.12
CA VAL A 312 -20.59 19.48 0.58
C VAL A 312 -20.79 18.39 -0.47
N VAL A 313 -20.83 18.76 -1.75
CA VAL A 313 -20.90 17.80 -2.85
C VAL A 313 -19.62 16.97 -2.90
N LEU A 314 -18.44 17.59 -2.76
CA LEU A 314 -17.16 16.90 -2.73
C LEU A 314 -17.07 15.90 -1.57
N ASN A 315 -17.48 16.29 -0.36
CA ASN A 315 -17.54 15.41 0.80
C ASN A 315 -18.53 14.26 0.58
N SER A 316 -19.65 14.51 -0.11
CA SER A 316 -20.62 13.48 -0.49
C SER A 316 -20.01 12.50 -1.50
N LEU A 317 -19.24 12.99 -2.49
CA LEU A 317 -18.50 12.15 -3.43
C LEU A 317 -17.52 11.24 -2.69
N TYR A 318 -16.70 11.77 -1.77
CA TYR A 318 -15.80 10.94 -0.97
C TYR A 318 -16.53 9.91 -0.11
N LYS A 319 -17.69 10.25 0.45
CA LYS A 319 -18.44 9.34 1.32
C LYS A 319 -19.11 8.19 0.59
N TYR A 320 -19.68 8.45 -0.59
CA TYR A 320 -20.56 7.51 -1.26
C TYR A 320 -19.95 6.84 -2.50
N THR A 321 -18.85 7.38 -3.05
CA THR A 321 -18.23 6.87 -4.27
C THR A 321 -16.85 6.26 -3.98
N GLN A 322 -16.26 5.61 -4.98
CA GLN A 322 -14.88 5.10 -4.92
C GLN A 322 -13.82 6.21 -5.07
N LEU A 323 -14.22 7.49 -5.07
CA LEU A 323 -13.29 8.61 -4.98
C LEU A 323 -12.56 8.63 -3.62
N GLN A 324 -13.09 7.95 -2.61
CA GLN A 324 -12.36 7.56 -1.41
C GLN A 324 -12.54 6.07 -1.16
N THR A 325 -11.44 5.34 -0.98
CA THR A 325 -11.44 3.91 -0.66
C THR A 325 -10.53 3.62 0.50
N SER A 326 -10.45 2.36 0.91
CA SER A 326 -9.44 1.93 1.86
C SER A 326 -8.66 0.74 1.32
N PHE A 327 -7.35 0.79 1.44
CA PHE A 327 -6.43 -0.31 1.17
C PHE A 327 -6.18 -1.08 2.46
N SER A 328 -6.60 -2.35 2.49
CA SER A 328 -6.37 -3.24 3.63
C SER A 328 -5.01 -3.94 3.47
N VAL A 329 -4.01 -3.46 4.21
CA VAL A 329 -2.67 -4.03 4.24
C VAL A 329 -2.71 -5.37 4.97
N ASN A 330 -2.09 -6.38 4.37
CA ASN A 330 -1.88 -7.69 4.97
C ASN A 330 -0.58 -8.30 4.40
N ASN A 331 0.51 -8.11 5.13
CA ASN A 331 1.85 -8.45 4.71
C ASN A 331 2.17 -9.93 4.99
N ILE A 332 1.60 -10.83 4.18
CA ILE A 332 1.92 -12.26 4.21
C ILE A 332 2.84 -12.63 3.04
N ALA A 333 4.02 -13.17 3.34
CA ALA A 333 4.98 -13.69 2.37
C ALA A 333 5.51 -15.06 2.80
N LEU A 334 6.13 -15.79 1.85
CA LEU A 334 6.84 -17.03 2.15
C LEU A 334 8.23 -16.71 2.70
N VAL A 335 8.50 -17.18 3.92
CA VAL A 335 9.83 -17.19 4.54
C VAL A 335 10.26 -18.64 4.69
N ASN A 336 11.31 -19.05 3.96
CA ASN A 336 11.77 -20.45 3.90
C ASN A 336 10.62 -21.43 3.56
N GLY A 337 9.80 -21.07 2.56
CA GLY A 337 8.67 -21.87 2.09
C GLY A 337 7.44 -21.88 3.00
N ARG A 338 7.42 -21.11 4.10
CA ARG A 338 6.29 -21.03 5.03
C ARG A 338 5.66 -19.64 5.03
N PRO A 339 4.32 -19.54 4.97
CA PRO A 339 3.64 -18.24 5.05
C PRO A 339 3.83 -17.62 6.44
N LYS A 340 4.29 -16.36 6.48
CA LYS A 340 4.42 -15.57 7.72
C LYS A 340 3.85 -14.18 7.50
N THR A 341 3.24 -13.62 8.56
CA THR A 341 2.93 -12.18 8.62
C THR A 341 4.20 -11.44 9.02
N LEU A 342 4.54 -10.37 8.29
CA LEU A 342 5.79 -9.63 8.45
C LEU A 342 5.50 -8.15 8.66
N ASN A 343 6.17 -7.55 9.64
CA ASN A 343 6.16 -6.10 9.82
C ASN A 343 7.19 -5.44 8.86
N LEU A 344 7.28 -4.11 8.87
CA LEU A 344 8.19 -3.38 7.99
C LEU A 344 9.68 -3.75 8.21
N LYS A 345 10.10 -3.86 9.49
CA LYS A 345 11.47 -4.22 9.85
C LYS A 345 11.82 -5.64 9.38
N ASP A 346 10.90 -6.59 9.52
CA ASP A 346 11.08 -7.97 9.05
C ASP A 346 11.27 -8.04 7.53
N LEU A 347 10.51 -7.25 6.76
CA LEU A 347 10.64 -7.19 5.30
C LEU A 347 12.02 -6.66 4.90
N ILE A 348 12.48 -5.58 5.53
CA ILE A 348 13.81 -4.99 5.30
C ILE A 348 14.91 -6.00 5.68
N ARG A 349 14.82 -6.60 6.86
CA ARG A 349 15.80 -7.61 7.32
C ARG A 349 15.93 -8.74 6.31
N HIS A 350 14.81 -9.35 5.90
CA HIS A 350 14.86 -10.48 4.97
C HIS A 350 15.41 -10.13 3.59
N PHE A 351 15.22 -8.89 3.14
CA PHE A 351 15.87 -8.40 1.93
C PHE A 351 17.39 -8.25 2.13
N VAL A 352 17.83 -7.68 3.25
CA VAL A 352 19.27 -7.52 3.58
C VAL A 352 19.95 -8.89 3.73
N ASP A 353 19.33 -9.85 4.43
CA ASP A 353 19.82 -11.22 4.58
C ASP A 353 20.02 -11.88 3.19
N HIS A 354 19.06 -11.71 2.29
CA HIS A 354 19.15 -12.23 0.93
C HIS A 354 20.27 -11.57 0.12
N ARG A 355 20.39 -10.24 0.19
CA ARG A 355 21.49 -9.51 -0.46
C ARG A 355 22.85 -9.94 0.07
N HIS A 356 22.95 -10.18 1.37
CA HIS A 356 24.17 -10.65 2.00
C HIS A 356 24.60 -12.02 1.47
N ASP A 357 23.67 -12.99 1.41
CA ASP A 357 23.93 -14.31 0.82
C ASP A 357 24.35 -14.21 -0.65
N VAL A 358 23.64 -13.40 -1.45
CA VAL A 358 23.96 -13.17 -2.86
C VAL A 358 25.36 -12.59 -3.04
N VAL A 359 25.75 -11.59 -2.23
CA VAL A 359 27.09 -10.99 -2.27
C VAL A 359 28.15 -12.01 -1.90
N ILE A 360 27.94 -12.82 -0.85
CA ILE A 360 28.87 -13.89 -0.45
C ILE A 360 29.06 -14.87 -1.60
N ARG A 361 27.98 -15.39 -2.18
CA ARG A 361 28.02 -16.38 -3.27
C ARG A 361 28.68 -15.81 -4.52
N ARG A 362 28.35 -14.56 -4.89
CA ARG A 362 29.00 -13.87 -6.01
C ARG A 362 30.50 -13.73 -5.79
N THR A 363 30.92 -13.27 -4.61
CA THR A 363 32.34 -13.10 -4.28
C THR A 363 33.07 -14.44 -4.23
N GLN A 364 32.43 -15.51 -3.73
CA GLN A 364 33.00 -16.87 -3.78
C GLN A 364 33.19 -17.36 -5.22
N TYR A 365 32.20 -17.14 -6.08
CA TYR A 365 32.29 -17.50 -7.50
C TYR A 365 33.42 -16.73 -8.19
N GLU A 366 33.48 -15.41 -8.00
CA GLU A 366 34.52 -14.55 -8.59
C GLU A 366 35.91 -14.91 -8.07
N LEU A 367 36.04 -15.23 -6.77
CA LEU A 367 37.27 -15.75 -6.18
C LEU A 367 37.69 -17.06 -6.82
N GLU A 368 36.77 -18.03 -6.97
CA GLU A 368 37.07 -19.32 -7.59
C GLU A 368 37.52 -19.16 -9.05
N GLN A 369 36.88 -18.27 -9.82
CA GLN A 369 37.31 -17.98 -11.20
C GLN A 369 38.69 -17.29 -11.23
N ALA A 370 38.94 -16.34 -10.33
CA ALA A 370 40.20 -15.65 -10.22
C ALA A 370 41.35 -16.60 -9.83
N GLU A 371 41.14 -17.48 -8.84
CA GLU A 371 42.12 -18.50 -8.42
C GLU A 371 42.39 -19.50 -9.54
N LYS A 372 41.36 -19.96 -10.26
CA LYS A 372 41.53 -20.81 -11.45
C LYS A 372 42.37 -20.10 -12.52
N ARG A 373 42.14 -18.81 -12.77
CA ARG A 373 42.90 -18.05 -13.76
C ARG A 373 44.34 -17.81 -13.31
N ALA A 374 44.57 -17.43 -12.06
CA ALA A 374 45.90 -17.27 -11.46
C ALA A 374 46.72 -18.55 -11.56
N HIS A 375 46.10 -19.70 -11.26
CA HIS A 375 46.73 -21.02 -11.36
C HIS A 375 47.23 -21.31 -12.79
N ILE A 376 46.45 -20.97 -13.82
CA ILE A 376 46.88 -21.12 -15.22
C ILE A 376 48.02 -20.15 -15.57
N LEU A 377 47.91 -18.89 -15.16
CA LEU A 377 48.93 -17.88 -15.41
C LEU A 377 50.27 -18.24 -14.76
N GLU A 378 50.27 -18.78 -13.55
CA GLU A 378 51.48 -19.27 -12.88
C GLU A 378 52.19 -20.34 -13.72
N GLY A 379 51.44 -21.32 -14.24
CA GLY A 379 51.99 -22.35 -15.13
C GLY A 379 52.56 -21.76 -16.43
N LEU A 380 51.87 -20.79 -17.03
CA LEU A 380 52.35 -20.10 -18.23
C LEU A 380 53.61 -19.25 -17.97
N ILE A 381 53.71 -18.60 -16.81
CA ILE A 381 54.90 -17.85 -16.39
C ILE A 381 56.09 -18.80 -16.17
N ILE A 382 55.88 -19.93 -15.48
CA ILE A 382 56.93 -20.96 -15.31
C ILE A 382 57.41 -21.47 -16.67
N ALA A 383 56.49 -21.75 -17.60
CA ALA A 383 56.84 -22.20 -18.94
C ALA A 383 57.57 -21.13 -19.75
N SER A 384 57.16 -19.88 -19.62
CA SER A 384 57.78 -18.72 -20.25
C SER A 384 59.22 -18.51 -19.76
N ASP A 385 59.46 -18.67 -18.47
CA ASP A 385 60.79 -18.50 -17.85
C ASP A 385 61.76 -19.64 -18.20
N ASN A 386 61.23 -20.80 -18.63
CA ASN A 386 62.00 -22.01 -18.97
C ASN A 386 61.77 -22.46 -20.42
N ILE A 387 61.58 -21.52 -21.34
CA ILE A 387 61.03 -21.78 -22.68
C ILE A 387 61.84 -22.82 -23.50
N ASP A 388 63.16 -22.77 -23.45
CA ASP A 388 64.02 -23.70 -24.21
C ASP A 388 63.83 -25.14 -23.74
N GLU A 389 63.71 -25.34 -22.42
CA GLU A 389 63.49 -26.65 -21.81
C GLU A 389 62.09 -27.18 -22.11
N VAL A 390 61.07 -26.31 -22.04
CA VAL A 390 59.69 -26.64 -22.41
C VAL A 390 59.61 -27.07 -23.88
N ILE A 391 60.24 -26.32 -24.81
CA ILE A 391 60.28 -26.66 -26.23
C ILE A 391 61.02 -27.98 -26.46
N ALA A 392 62.13 -28.23 -25.75
CA ALA A 392 62.87 -29.48 -25.86
C ALA A 392 62.03 -30.69 -25.40
N ILE A 393 61.28 -30.56 -24.30
CA ILE A 393 60.37 -31.61 -23.80
C ILE A 393 59.25 -31.86 -24.80
N ILE A 394 58.62 -30.81 -25.34
CA ILE A 394 57.54 -30.93 -26.32
C ILE A 394 58.05 -31.59 -27.61
N ARG A 395 59.20 -31.15 -28.15
CA ARG A 395 59.78 -31.70 -29.39
C ARG A 395 60.26 -33.14 -29.26
N SER A 396 60.68 -33.56 -28.07
CA SER A 396 61.16 -34.93 -27.83
C SER A 396 60.05 -35.91 -27.44
N SER A 397 58.81 -35.44 -27.28
CA SER A 397 57.66 -36.28 -26.93
C SER A 397 56.89 -36.70 -28.19
N ALA A 398 56.47 -37.96 -28.26
CA ALA A 398 55.81 -38.49 -29.46
C ALA A 398 54.34 -38.08 -29.57
N THR A 399 53.71 -37.71 -28.44
CA THR A 399 52.30 -37.30 -28.37
C THR A 399 52.11 -36.11 -27.43
N PRO A 400 51.04 -35.32 -27.59
CA PRO A 400 50.69 -34.24 -26.66
C PRO A 400 50.51 -34.73 -25.22
N ASP A 401 49.97 -35.94 -25.03
CA ASP A 401 49.76 -36.52 -23.70
C ASP A 401 51.08 -36.85 -23.01
N GLN A 402 52.05 -37.43 -23.74
CA GLN A 402 53.40 -37.63 -23.22
C GLN A 402 54.11 -36.31 -22.89
N ALA A 403 53.93 -35.28 -23.73
CA ALA A 403 54.49 -33.96 -23.46
C ALA A 403 53.91 -33.38 -22.16
N ARG A 404 52.59 -33.51 -21.95
CA ARG A 404 51.92 -33.07 -20.71
C ARG A 404 52.46 -33.79 -19.48
N GLU A 405 52.51 -35.12 -19.48
CA GLU A 405 53.01 -35.90 -18.33
C GLU A 405 54.44 -35.49 -17.96
N ARG A 406 55.32 -35.35 -18.96
CA ARG A 406 56.71 -34.92 -18.73
C ARG A 406 56.83 -33.49 -18.23
N LEU A 407 55.98 -32.57 -18.71
CA LEU A 407 55.94 -31.19 -18.21
C LEU A 407 55.43 -31.14 -16.76
N MET A 408 54.42 -31.95 -16.42
CA MET A 408 53.90 -32.08 -15.06
C MET A 408 54.99 -32.59 -14.10
N GLU A 409 55.67 -33.68 -14.44
CA GLU A 409 56.75 -34.23 -13.62
C GLU A 409 57.92 -33.26 -13.47
N ARG A 410 58.33 -32.61 -14.57
CA ARG A 410 59.54 -31.77 -14.57
C ARG A 410 59.36 -30.47 -13.80
N PHE A 411 58.23 -29.81 -13.98
CA PHE A 411 57.96 -28.48 -13.43
C PHE A 411 56.95 -28.50 -12.27
N SER A 412 56.56 -29.69 -11.78
CA SER A 412 55.55 -29.88 -10.73
C SER A 412 54.20 -29.20 -11.07
N LEU A 413 53.83 -29.24 -12.35
CA LEU A 413 52.61 -28.60 -12.85
C LEU A 413 51.40 -29.52 -12.72
N THR A 414 50.23 -28.92 -12.57
CA THR A 414 48.96 -29.64 -12.67
C THR A 414 48.61 -29.97 -14.13
N GLU A 415 47.68 -30.91 -14.31
CA GLU A 415 47.22 -31.30 -15.66
C GLU A 415 46.68 -30.12 -16.47
N ILE A 416 45.92 -29.21 -15.83
CA ILE A 416 45.30 -28.06 -16.50
C ILE A 416 46.36 -27.03 -16.91
N GLN A 417 47.37 -26.79 -16.07
CA GLN A 417 48.52 -25.94 -16.41
C GLN A 417 49.33 -26.54 -17.58
N ALA A 418 49.67 -27.82 -17.50
CA ALA A 418 50.43 -28.50 -18.55
C ALA A 418 49.68 -28.49 -19.89
N ARG A 419 48.36 -28.68 -19.87
CA ARG A 419 47.51 -28.55 -21.07
C ARG A 419 47.56 -27.14 -21.64
N ALA A 420 47.41 -26.11 -20.81
CA ALA A 420 47.48 -24.72 -21.23
C ALA A 420 48.85 -24.36 -21.87
N ILE A 421 49.94 -24.93 -21.37
CA ILE A 421 51.29 -24.75 -21.93
C ILE A 421 51.42 -25.41 -23.30
N VAL A 422 50.91 -26.64 -23.47
CA VAL A 422 50.95 -27.34 -24.77
C VAL A 422 50.08 -26.64 -25.81
N GLU A 423 48.98 -26.00 -25.41
CA GLU A 423 48.09 -25.23 -26.28
C GLU A 423 48.58 -23.79 -26.56
N MET A 424 49.70 -23.39 -25.93
CA MET A 424 50.27 -22.06 -26.08
C MET A 424 50.70 -21.79 -27.54
N ARG A 425 50.38 -20.60 -28.04
CA ARG A 425 50.74 -20.16 -29.40
C ARG A 425 52.10 -19.47 -29.38
N LEU A 426 52.92 -19.69 -30.41
CA LEU A 426 54.27 -19.09 -30.54
C LEU A 426 54.30 -17.56 -30.36
N ARG A 427 53.23 -16.84 -30.75
CA ARG A 427 53.13 -15.38 -30.56
C ARG A 427 53.19 -14.95 -29.08
N GLN A 428 52.76 -15.82 -28.16
CA GLN A 428 52.74 -15.57 -26.72
C GLN A 428 54.15 -15.59 -26.09
N LEU A 429 55.17 -15.99 -26.87
CA LEU A 429 56.58 -16.01 -26.45
C LEU A 429 57.29 -14.67 -26.67
N THR A 430 56.61 -13.66 -27.21
CA THR A 430 57.20 -12.33 -27.36
C THR A 430 57.30 -11.65 -26.00
N GLY A 431 58.37 -10.88 -25.75
CA GLY A 431 58.59 -10.24 -24.44
C GLY A 431 57.40 -9.38 -23.96
N LEU A 432 56.74 -8.67 -24.88
CA LEU A 432 55.55 -7.88 -24.57
C LEU A 432 54.36 -8.73 -24.10
N GLU A 433 54.20 -9.95 -24.60
CA GLU A 433 53.14 -10.85 -24.13
C GLU A 433 53.50 -11.49 -22.77
N GLN A 434 54.79 -11.70 -22.50
CA GLN A 434 55.25 -12.16 -21.18
C GLN A 434 55.01 -11.08 -20.10
N ASP A 435 55.31 -9.82 -20.40
CA ASP A 435 55.05 -8.69 -19.50
C ASP A 435 53.54 -8.53 -19.23
N LYS A 436 52.70 -8.73 -20.25
CA LYS A 436 51.24 -8.75 -20.08
C LYS A 436 50.77 -9.88 -19.18
N LEU A 437 51.30 -11.09 -19.33
CA LEU A 437 50.95 -12.23 -18.48
C LEU A 437 51.28 -11.97 -17.01
N ARG A 438 52.47 -11.40 -16.74
CA ARG A 438 52.89 -11.02 -15.39
C ARG A 438 51.99 -9.92 -14.81
N SER A 439 51.68 -8.91 -15.61
CA SER A 439 50.78 -7.82 -15.20
C SER A 439 49.37 -8.35 -14.90
N GLU A 440 48.83 -9.23 -15.76
CA GLU A 440 47.53 -9.87 -15.53
C GLU A 440 47.55 -10.72 -14.24
N TYR A 441 48.64 -11.46 -14.00
CA TYR A 441 48.79 -12.25 -12.78
C TYR A 441 48.81 -11.35 -11.53
N GLU A 442 49.56 -10.26 -11.53
CA GLU A 442 49.60 -9.30 -10.41
C GLU A 442 48.23 -8.65 -10.15
N GLU A 443 47.49 -8.30 -11.20
CA GLU A 443 46.13 -7.76 -11.08
C GLU A 443 45.16 -8.80 -10.49
N ILE A 444 45.22 -10.04 -10.97
CA ILE A 444 44.38 -11.13 -10.45
C ILE A 444 44.72 -11.45 -9.00
N MET A 445 45.99 -11.45 -8.61
CA MET A 445 46.37 -11.64 -7.21
C MET A 445 45.80 -10.55 -6.31
N LYS A 446 45.82 -9.28 -6.74
CA LYS A 446 45.14 -8.18 -6.02
C LYS A 446 43.63 -8.40 -5.92
N GLN A 447 42.99 -8.91 -6.97
CA GLN A 447 41.57 -9.26 -6.94
C GLN A 447 41.28 -10.40 -5.96
N ILE A 448 42.10 -11.46 -5.95
CA ILE A 448 41.99 -12.58 -5.02
C ILE A 448 42.09 -12.09 -3.56
N ASP A 449 43.08 -11.24 -3.27
CA ASP A 449 43.25 -10.66 -1.93
C ASP A 449 42.05 -9.79 -1.55
N TYR A 450 41.53 -9.00 -2.49
CA TYR A 450 40.30 -8.24 -2.28
C TYR A 450 39.11 -9.14 -1.98
N PHE A 451 38.83 -10.16 -2.80
CA PHE A 451 37.71 -11.07 -2.57
C PHE A 451 37.85 -11.85 -1.26
N LYS A 452 39.05 -12.27 -0.88
CA LYS A 452 39.32 -12.88 0.43
C LYS A 452 39.02 -11.92 1.58
N SER A 453 39.38 -10.65 1.45
CA SER A 453 39.04 -9.64 2.46
C SER A 453 37.53 -9.39 2.56
N VAL A 454 36.82 -9.35 1.43
CA VAL A 454 35.34 -9.24 1.38
C VAL A 454 34.68 -10.43 2.07
N LEU A 455 35.15 -11.66 1.85
CA LEU A 455 34.57 -12.83 2.51
C LEU A 455 34.86 -12.89 4.01
N ALA A 456 35.99 -12.32 4.45
CA ALA A 456 36.38 -12.28 5.85
C ALA A 456 35.67 -11.17 6.65
N ASP A 457 35.31 -10.05 6.01
CA ASP A 457 34.76 -8.88 6.67
C ASP A 457 33.26 -8.68 6.34
N GLU A 458 32.41 -8.75 7.37
CA GLU A 458 30.99 -8.45 7.23
C GLU A 458 30.70 -6.96 6.96
N ILE A 459 31.47 -6.06 7.55
CA ILE A 459 31.31 -4.61 7.39
C ILE A 459 31.56 -4.25 5.91
N LEU A 460 32.59 -4.84 5.31
CA LEU A 460 32.89 -4.62 3.89
C LEU A 460 31.76 -5.15 2.98
N ARG A 461 31.17 -6.31 3.30
CA ARG A 461 30.01 -6.84 2.58
C ARG A 461 28.80 -5.91 2.70
N MET A 462 28.51 -5.41 3.89
CA MET A 462 27.44 -4.43 4.11
C MET A 462 27.70 -3.12 3.37
N GLN A 463 28.96 -2.68 3.29
CA GLN A 463 29.33 -1.50 2.51
C GLN A 463 29.06 -1.69 1.01
N ILE A 464 29.42 -2.85 0.45
CA ILE A 464 29.11 -3.19 -0.95
C ILE A 464 27.60 -3.14 -1.20
N ILE A 465 26.79 -3.70 -0.30
CA ILE A 465 25.31 -3.67 -0.42
C ILE A 465 24.81 -2.23 -0.40
N LYS A 466 25.31 -1.37 0.50
CA LYS A 466 24.93 0.05 0.55
C LYS A 466 25.31 0.78 -0.73
N ASP A 467 26.53 0.60 -1.23
CA ASP A 467 27.03 1.26 -2.43
C ASP A 467 26.19 0.86 -3.66
N GLU A 468 25.87 -0.43 -3.77
CA GLU A 468 24.99 -0.94 -4.82
C GLU A 468 23.56 -0.38 -4.75
N LEU A 469 23.02 -0.19 -3.54
CA LEU A 469 21.70 0.42 -3.35
C LEU A 469 21.72 1.93 -3.65
N LEU A 470 22.79 2.63 -3.30
CA LEU A 470 22.96 4.05 -3.63
C LEU A 470 23.07 4.27 -5.14
N GLU A 471 23.76 3.37 -5.85
CA GLU A 471 23.77 3.36 -7.33
C GLU A 471 22.36 3.18 -7.89
N LEU A 472 21.59 2.22 -7.35
CA LEU A 472 20.20 1.97 -7.75
C LEU A 472 19.33 3.22 -7.53
N LYS A 473 19.48 3.87 -6.37
CA LYS A 473 18.80 5.13 -6.02
C LYS A 473 19.15 6.24 -7.01
N ALA A 474 20.42 6.40 -7.36
CA ALA A 474 20.86 7.43 -8.30
C ALA A 474 20.32 7.20 -9.72
N LYS A 475 20.22 5.93 -10.15
CA LYS A 475 19.80 5.56 -11.50
C LYS A 475 18.28 5.59 -11.71
N TYR A 476 17.49 5.21 -10.70
CA TYR A 476 16.04 5.02 -10.83
C TYR A 476 15.19 5.77 -9.80
N GLY A 477 15.81 6.54 -8.90
CA GLY A 477 15.10 7.30 -7.88
C GLY A 477 14.15 8.33 -8.48
N ASP A 478 12.95 8.43 -7.92
CA ASP A 478 11.93 9.38 -8.34
C ASP A 478 11.23 10.04 -7.15
N LYS A 479 10.50 11.13 -7.42
CA LYS A 479 9.74 11.84 -6.40
C LYS A 479 8.51 11.03 -5.99
N ARG A 480 8.10 11.21 -4.73
CA ARG A 480 6.82 10.71 -4.22
C ARG A 480 5.67 11.18 -5.10
N ARG A 481 4.69 10.31 -5.35
CA ARG A 481 3.44 10.65 -6.05
C ARG A 481 2.30 10.91 -5.06
N THR A 482 2.21 10.09 -4.02
CA THR A 482 1.09 10.10 -3.06
C THR A 482 1.30 11.16 -1.98
N GLU A 483 0.32 12.01 -1.74
CA GLU A 483 0.34 12.99 -0.64
C GLU A 483 -0.13 12.37 0.68
N ILE A 484 0.32 12.92 1.82
CA ILE A 484 -0.01 12.40 3.15
C ILE A 484 -0.64 13.51 3.98
N GLU A 485 -1.89 13.31 4.40
CA GLU A 485 -2.61 14.21 5.30
C GLU A 485 -2.73 13.55 6.68
N GLN A 486 -1.89 13.98 7.63
CA GLN A 486 -1.72 13.30 8.93
C GLN A 486 -2.88 13.54 9.91
N ASN A 487 -3.44 14.76 9.94
CA ASN A 487 -4.39 15.22 10.97
C ASN A 487 -5.86 15.04 10.57
N ALA A 488 -6.12 14.08 9.70
CA ALA A 488 -7.41 13.81 9.09
C ALA A 488 -8.36 12.95 9.97
N GLU A 489 -7.96 12.62 11.21
CA GLU A 489 -8.66 11.61 12.01
C GLU A 489 -9.95 12.09 12.69
N ASP A 490 -10.27 13.38 12.63
CA ASP A 490 -11.56 13.88 13.11
C ASP A 490 -12.49 14.16 11.92
N PHE A 491 -13.30 13.15 11.56
CA PHE A 491 -14.52 13.39 10.79
C PHE A 491 -15.38 14.40 11.56
N ASN A 492 -15.38 15.68 11.19
CA ASN A 492 -16.35 16.63 11.73
C ASN A 492 -17.66 16.48 10.95
N PRO A 493 -18.76 15.99 11.57
CA PRO A 493 -20.04 15.89 10.87
C PRO A 493 -20.57 17.25 10.37
N GLU A 494 -20.05 18.37 10.91
CA GLU A 494 -20.38 19.73 10.49
C GLU A 494 -19.92 20.06 9.06
N ASP A 495 -18.95 19.33 8.50
CA ASP A 495 -18.48 19.49 7.11
C ASP A 495 -19.46 18.93 6.07
N PHE A 496 -20.50 18.21 6.51
CA PHE A 496 -21.50 17.57 5.66
C PHE A 496 -22.85 18.30 5.64
N TYR A 497 -23.09 19.18 6.62
CA TYR A 497 -24.33 19.93 6.76
C TYR A 497 -24.06 21.43 6.67
N ALA A 498 -24.74 22.11 5.75
CA ALA A 498 -24.72 23.56 5.70
C ALA A 498 -25.19 24.16 7.04
N ASP A 499 -24.55 25.23 7.52
CA ASP A 499 -24.96 25.93 8.75
C ASP A 499 -26.21 26.79 8.51
N GLU A 500 -27.33 26.12 8.27
CA GLU A 500 -28.62 26.76 8.01
C GLU A 500 -29.39 27.00 9.31
N ASP A 501 -30.19 28.08 9.32
CA ASP A 501 -31.08 28.36 10.44
C ASP A 501 -32.29 27.43 10.43
N MET A 502 -32.45 26.71 11.53
CA MET A 502 -33.54 25.79 11.78
C MET A 502 -34.42 26.29 12.93
N ILE A 503 -35.71 26.00 12.87
CA ILE A 503 -36.61 26.12 14.03
C ILE A 503 -36.62 24.79 14.77
N ILE A 504 -36.25 24.84 16.05
CA ILE A 504 -36.34 23.72 16.96
C ILE A 504 -37.65 23.83 17.72
N THR A 505 -38.40 22.73 17.72
CA THR A 505 -39.67 22.63 18.45
C THR A 505 -39.61 21.45 19.39
N ILE A 506 -40.07 21.68 20.63
CA ILE A 506 -40.13 20.68 21.69
C ILE A 506 -41.54 20.72 22.29
N SER A 507 -42.22 19.56 22.28
CA SER A 507 -43.55 19.42 22.87
C SER A 507 -43.50 19.11 24.37
N TYR A 508 -44.61 19.31 25.06
CA TYR A 508 -44.77 19.00 26.49
C TYR A 508 -44.49 17.52 26.82
N LEU A 509 -44.85 16.60 25.90
CA LEU A 509 -44.50 15.17 26.04
C LEU A 509 -43.04 14.85 25.67
N GLY A 510 -42.21 15.86 25.40
CA GLY A 510 -40.78 15.71 25.14
C GLY A 510 -40.45 15.26 23.71
N TYR A 511 -41.31 15.52 22.72
CA TYR A 511 -40.97 15.27 21.32
C TYR A 511 -40.19 16.45 20.76
N ILE A 512 -39.01 16.18 20.18
CA ILE A 512 -38.12 17.17 19.57
C ILE A 512 -38.04 16.96 18.06
N LYS A 513 -38.01 18.06 17.31
CA LYS A 513 -37.70 18.08 15.87
C LYS A 513 -37.03 19.39 15.45
N ARG A 514 -36.33 19.33 14.33
CA ARG A 514 -35.87 20.51 13.57
C ARG A 514 -36.69 20.66 12.29
N THR A 515 -37.00 21.89 11.93
CA THR A 515 -37.69 22.23 10.69
C THR A 515 -36.99 23.45 10.06
N PRO A 516 -36.74 23.48 8.75
CA PRO A 516 -36.12 24.64 8.10
C PRO A 516 -36.88 25.94 8.39
N LEU A 517 -36.16 27.04 8.67
CA LEU A 517 -36.79 28.34 8.93
C LEU A 517 -37.65 28.80 7.74
N SER A 518 -37.29 28.41 6.52
CA SER A 518 -38.02 28.71 5.28
C SER A 518 -39.45 28.14 5.25
N GLU A 519 -39.77 27.10 6.02
CA GLU A 519 -41.14 26.59 6.18
C GLU A 519 -42.04 27.51 7.02
N PHE A 520 -41.46 28.42 7.80
CA PHE A 520 -42.16 29.36 8.67
C PHE A 520 -42.19 30.76 8.05
N LYS A 521 -43.01 30.95 7.03
CA LYS A 521 -43.24 32.27 6.43
C LYS A 521 -44.10 33.16 7.35
N THR A 522 -43.70 34.42 7.51
CA THR A 522 -44.51 35.47 8.14
C THR A 522 -45.79 35.72 7.32
N GLN A 523 -46.95 35.42 7.88
CA GLN A 523 -48.22 35.97 7.38
C GLN A 523 -48.41 37.37 7.98
N GLY A 524 -48.78 38.34 7.15
CA GLY A 524 -49.10 39.71 7.56
C GLY A 524 -50.23 39.77 8.61
N ARG A 525 -50.25 40.88 9.37
CA ARG A 525 -51.14 41.17 10.51
C ARG A 525 -52.58 40.66 10.32
N GLY A 526 -53.10 39.94 11.33
CA GLY A 526 -54.54 39.75 11.53
C GLY A 526 -55.13 38.35 11.28
N GLY A 527 -54.35 37.28 11.44
CA GLY A 527 -54.88 35.91 11.42
C GLY A 527 -54.94 35.31 12.83
N VAL A 528 -56.15 34.97 13.31
CA VAL A 528 -56.33 34.12 14.50
C VAL A 528 -55.58 32.82 14.27
N GLY A 529 -54.72 32.44 15.23
CA GLY A 529 -53.65 31.45 15.11
C GLY A 529 -54.00 30.23 14.26
N SER A 530 -53.22 30.03 13.19
CA SER A 530 -53.26 28.79 12.42
C SER A 530 -52.68 27.66 13.28
N LYS A 531 -53.58 26.82 13.81
CA LYS A 531 -53.28 25.65 14.65
C LYS A 531 -52.07 24.86 14.10
N GLY A 532 -50.94 24.98 14.80
CA GLY A 532 -49.77 24.13 14.60
C GLY A 532 -50.02 22.75 15.18
N GLY A 533 -50.57 21.85 14.38
CA GLY A 533 -50.74 20.44 14.73
C GLY A 533 -52.15 20.07 15.20
N VAL A 534 -52.61 18.89 14.78
CA VAL A 534 -53.82 18.27 15.30
C VAL A 534 -53.51 17.73 16.69
N THR A 535 -53.84 18.50 17.72
CA THR A 535 -53.83 18.03 19.11
C THR A 535 -54.96 17.02 19.30
N ARG A 536 -54.63 15.75 19.52
CA ARG A 536 -55.35 14.97 20.54
C ARG A 536 -55.03 15.65 21.87
N ASP A 537 -56.01 15.78 22.74
CA ASP A 537 -56.13 16.73 23.86
C ASP A 537 -55.03 16.75 24.96
N GLU A 538 -53.77 16.35 24.70
CA GLU A 538 -52.74 16.25 25.77
C GLU A 538 -51.30 16.67 25.41
N ASP A 539 -50.95 17.00 24.15
CA ASP A 539 -49.57 17.41 23.79
C ASP A 539 -49.53 18.74 23.04
N PHE A 540 -48.91 19.76 23.64
CA PHE A 540 -48.77 21.11 23.07
C PHE A 540 -47.31 21.50 22.94
N LEU A 541 -47.03 22.53 22.15
CA LEU A 541 -45.69 23.04 21.96
C LEU A 541 -45.23 23.84 23.19
N GLU A 542 -44.17 23.40 23.85
CA GLU A 542 -43.63 24.03 25.06
C GLU A 542 -42.46 24.96 24.74
N HIS A 543 -41.56 24.56 23.84
CA HIS A 543 -40.43 25.38 23.42
C HIS A 543 -40.35 25.53 21.90
N MET A 544 -40.09 26.76 21.46
CA MET A 544 -39.78 27.10 20.07
C MET A 544 -38.66 28.14 20.04
N PHE A 545 -37.57 27.84 19.34
CA PHE A 545 -36.49 28.81 19.13
C PHE A 545 -35.73 28.52 17.84
N VAL A 546 -35.08 29.55 17.30
CA VAL A 546 -34.20 29.42 16.13
C VAL A 546 -32.80 29.00 16.59
N ALA A 547 -32.21 28.03 15.90
CA ALA A 547 -30.83 27.59 16.10
C ALA A 547 -30.22 27.21 14.76
N SER A 548 -28.94 27.52 14.57
CA SER A 548 -28.20 27.11 13.39
C SER A 548 -27.83 25.63 13.46
N MET A 549 -27.64 24.96 12.33
CA MET A 549 -27.34 23.53 12.26
C MET A 549 -26.11 23.12 13.09
N HIS A 550 -25.12 24.01 13.25
CA HIS A 550 -23.90 23.76 14.01
C HIS A 550 -23.99 24.12 15.50
N ASN A 551 -25.10 24.76 15.94
CA ASN A 551 -25.31 25.06 17.36
C ASN A 551 -25.47 23.79 18.19
N THR A 552 -25.15 23.89 19.48
CA THR A 552 -25.30 22.80 20.45
C THR A 552 -26.44 23.10 21.42
N LEU A 553 -27.28 22.11 21.69
CA LEU A 553 -28.25 22.14 22.78
C LEU A 553 -27.68 21.41 23.99
N LEU A 554 -27.65 22.10 25.13
CA LEU A 554 -27.42 21.49 26.43
C LEU A 554 -28.78 21.12 27.04
N LEU A 555 -28.90 19.87 27.46
CA LEU A 555 -30.14 19.25 27.88
C LEU A 555 -29.96 18.73 29.30
N PHE A 556 -30.62 19.37 30.26
CA PHE A 556 -30.48 19.03 31.67
C PHE A 556 -31.64 18.16 32.13
N THR A 557 -31.33 17.06 32.80
CA THR A 557 -32.31 16.08 33.25
C THR A 557 -32.72 16.29 34.71
N ARG A 558 -33.86 15.71 35.09
CA ARG A 558 -34.40 15.71 36.45
C ARG A 558 -33.40 15.21 37.47
N ASN A 559 -32.62 14.19 37.11
CA ASN A 559 -31.58 13.60 37.96
C ASN A 559 -30.27 14.43 37.98
N GLY A 560 -30.27 15.63 37.40
CA GLY A 560 -29.14 16.57 37.47
C GLY A 560 -28.00 16.27 36.49
N LYS A 561 -28.25 15.47 35.44
CA LYS A 561 -27.27 15.25 34.37
C LYS A 561 -27.43 16.25 33.23
N CYS A 562 -26.34 16.54 32.54
CA CYS A 562 -26.31 17.35 31.31
C CYS A 562 -25.90 16.47 30.13
N TYR A 563 -26.65 16.61 29.03
CA TYR A 563 -26.40 15.98 27.74
C TYR A 563 -26.26 17.03 26.66
N TRP A 564 -25.65 16.64 25.54
CA TRP A 564 -25.43 17.50 24.38
C TRP A 564 -26.12 16.93 23.18
N LEU A 565 -26.74 17.81 22.40
CA LEU A 565 -27.31 17.46 21.12
C LEU A 565 -27.00 18.57 20.12
N LYS A 566 -26.20 18.27 19.10
CA LYS A 566 -26.00 19.20 17.99
C LYS A 566 -27.30 19.31 17.19
N VAL A 567 -27.59 20.49 16.64
CA VAL A 567 -28.86 20.71 15.94
C VAL A 567 -29.02 19.77 14.75
N TRP A 568 -27.96 19.50 13.97
CA TRP A 568 -28.01 18.54 12.86
C TRP A 568 -28.34 17.09 13.29
N GLN A 569 -28.11 16.72 14.55
CA GLN A 569 -28.48 15.41 15.11
C GLN A 569 -29.99 15.31 15.43
N ILE A 570 -30.67 16.45 15.51
CA ILE A 570 -32.11 16.48 15.77
C ILE A 570 -32.85 15.97 14.53
N PRO A 571 -33.82 15.04 14.69
CA PRO A 571 -34.61 14.56 13.57
C PRO A 571 -35.32 15.69 12.84
N GLU A 572 -35.13 15.73 11.54
CA GLU A 572 -35.87 16.66 10.68
C GLU A 572 -37.33 16.22 10.56
N GLY A 573 -38.23 17.18 10.61
CA GLY A 573 -39.66 16.93 10.48
C GLY A 573 -40.40 18.12 9.90
N SER A 574 -41.52 17.85 9.22
CA SER A 574 -42.38 18.88 8.69
C SER A 574 -43.00 19.73 9.80
N ARG A 575 -43.47 20.94 9.46
CA ARG A 575 -44.18 21.83 10.38
C ARG A 575 -45.29 21.14 11.20
N THR A 576 -46.04 20.20 10.60
CA THR A 576 -47.15 19.46 11.25
C THR A 576 -46.75 18.13 11.89
N GLY A 577 -45.53 17.63 11.64
CA GLY A 577 -45.04 16.36 12.21
C GLY A 577 -44.79 16.44 13.71
N LYS A 578 -44.87 15.31 14.42
CA LYS A 578 -44.69 15.26 15.89
C LYS A 578 -43.22 15.26 16.33
N GLY A 579 -42.28 14.88 15.46
CA GLY A 579 -40.86 14.70 15.84
C GLY A 579 -40.60 13.34 16.51
N ARG A 580 -39.47 13.22 17.22
CA ARG A 580 -39.12 12.01 17.99
C ARG A 580 -39.03 12.32 19.48
N ALA A 581 -39.35 11.35 20.33
CA ALA A 581 -39.17 11.48 21.77
C ALA A 581 -37.69 11.71 22.10
N ILE A 582 -37.39 12.76 22.87
CA ILE A 582 -36.03 13.18 23.21
C ILE A 582 -35.26 12.10 23.98
N GLN A 583 -35.97 11.28 24.76
CA GLN A 583 -35.39 10.14 25.48
C GLN A 583 -34.69 9.15 24.54
N ASN A 584 -35.28 8.89 23.37
CA ASN A 584 -34.73 7.99 22.36
C ASN A 584 -33.56 8.62 21.57
N VAL A 585 -33.46 9.95 21.57
CA VAL A 585 -32.37 10.67 20.89
C VAL A 585 -31.13 10.72 21.79
N LEU A 586 -31.33 10.85 23.11
CA LEU A 586 -30.25 10.96 24.10
C LEU A 586 -29.86 9.65 24.79
N ASN A 587 -30.64 8.57 24.60
CA ASN A 587 -30.47 7.30 25.32
C ASN A 587 -30.39 7.47 26.85
N ILE A 588 -31.27 8.30 27.43
CA ILE A 588 -31.37 8.46 28.89
C ILE A 588 -32.24 7.38 29.53
N SER A 589 -32.10 7.17 30.83
CA SER A 589 -32.90 6.18 31.57
C SER A 589 -34.40 6.47 31.44
N PRO A 590 -35.28 5.45 31.33
CA PRO A 590 -36.73 5.65 31.13
C PRO A 590 -37.43 6.44 32.25
N ASP A 591 -36.87 6.43 33.45
CA ASP A 591 -37.33 7.14 34.65
C ASP A 591 -36.84 8.61 34.72
N ASP A 592 -35.90 9.00 33.85
CA ASP A 592 -35.36 10.36 33.78
C ASP A 592 -36.06 11.20 32.70
N LYS A 593 -36.11 12.52 32.91
CA LYS A 593 -36.77 13.47 32.00
C LYS A 593 -35.91 14.71 31.82
N VAL A 594 -35.86 15.23 30.61
CA VAL A 594 -35.22 16.53 30.32
C VAL A 594 -36.15 17.64 30.80
N LEU A 595 -35.62 18.60 31.55
CA LEU A 595 -36.38 19.72 32.13
C LEU A 595 -35.88 21.09 31.69
N ALA A 596 -34.63 21.20 31.21
CA ALA A 596 -34.11 22.46 30.71
C ALA A 596 -33.34 22.29 29.39
N TYR A 597 -33.52 23.28 28.52
CA TYR A 597 -33.00 23.32 27.16
C TYR A 597 -32.23 24.62 26.97
N ILE A 598 -30.91 24.55 26.82
CA ILE A 598 -30.06 25.72 26.67
C ILE A 598 -29.33 25.65 25.33
N LYS A 599 -29.63 26.60 24.45
CA LYS A 599 -28.90 26.80 23.20
C LYS A 599 -27.58 27.51 23.47
N VAL A 600 -26.48 26.94 22.97
CA VAL A 600 -25.15 27.57 22.94
C VAL A 600 -24.61 27.59 21.51
N LYS A 601 -23.90 28.67 21.16
CA LYS A 601 -23.40 28.88 19.79
C LYS A 601 -22.25 27.94 19.46
N SER A 602 -21.25 27.88 20.34
CA SER A 602 -20.12 26.95 20.28
C SER A 602 -19.64 26.66 21.70
N LEU A 603 -19.00 25.50 21.89
CA LEU A 603 -18.32 25.11 23.12
C LEU A 603 -16.78 25.16 22.97
N ASP A 604 -16.29 25.55 21.79
CA ASP A 604 -14.87 25.55 21.42
C ASP A 604 -14.20 26.92 21.65
N ASP A 605 -15.00 27.97 21.81
CA ASP A 605 -14.54 29.31 22.15
C ASP A 605 -14.20 29.38 23.66
N GLN A 606 -12.90 29.37 23.95
CA GLN A 606 -12.35 29.39 25.30
C GLN A 606 -12.74 30.64 26.09
N GLU A 607 -12.91 31.79 25.44
CA GLU A 607 -13.31 33.03 26.11
C GLU A 607 -14.81 32.97 26.45
N PHE A 608 -15.63 32.47 25.53
CA PHE A 608 -17.07 32.30 25.74
C PHE A 608 -17.39 31.32 26.88
N ILE A 609 -16.76 30.15 26.92
CA ILE A 609 -17.06 29.12 27.92
C ILE A 609 -16.60 29.49 29.34
N ASN A 610 -15.57 30.34 29.46
CA ASN A 610 -15.06 30.79 30.76
C ASN A 610 -15.84 31.99 31.32
N ASN A 611 -16.49 32.79 30.46
CA ASN A 611 -17.26 33.98 30.85
C ASN A 611 -18.78 33.76 30.90
N ASN A 612 -19.27 32.55 30.62
CA ASN A 612 -20.67 32.17 30.76
C ASN A 612 -20.85 31.09 31.83
N TYR A 613 -21.99 31.12 32.51
CA TYR A 613 -22.30 30.19 33.60
C TYR A 613 -23.67 29.55 33.39
N ILE A 614 -23.83 28.34 33.91
CA ILE A 614 -25.12 27.68 34.09
C ILE A 614 -25.48 27.73 35.57
N ILE A 615 -26.68 28.21 35.86
CA ILE A 615 -27.31 28.14 37.18
C ILE A 615 -28.35 27.03 37.13
N LEU A 616 -28.28 26.14 38.11
CA LEU A 616 -29.23 25.06 38.33
C LEU A 616 -29.96 25.30 39.63
N ALA A 617 -31.28 25.09 39.63
CA ALA A 617 -32.11 25.14 40.83
C ALA A 617 -32.84 23.81 41.00
N THR A 618 -33.00 23.38 42.26
CA THR A 618 -33.71 22.17 42.65
C THR A 618 -34.97 22.52 43.44
N LYS A 619 -35.87 21.54 43.57
CA LYS A 619 -37.16 21.70 44.27
C LYS A 619 -37.00 22.03 45.75
N GLN A 620 -35.96 21.50 46.40
CA GLN A 620 -35.66 21.81 47.80
C GLN A 620 -34.85 23.11 47.98
N GLY A 621 -34.69 23.91 46.92
CA GLY A 621 -34.04 25.22 47.00
C GLY A 621 -32.51 25.20 46.97
N ILE A 622 -31.89 24.08 46.59
CA ILE A 622 -30.45 24.02 46.33
C ILE A 622 -30.17 24.67 44.98
N ILE A 623 -29.35 25.71 44.99
CA ILE A 623 -28.88 26.42 43.80
C ILE A 623 -27.40 26.13 43.58
N LYS A 624 -27.01 25.81 42.34
CA LYS A 624 -25.61 25.61 41.95
C LYS A 624 -25.29 26.45 40.71
N LYS A 625 -24.21 27.22 40.79
CA LYS A 625 -23.64 27.95 39.64
C LYS A 625 -22.35 27.26 39.20
N THR A 626 -22.22 26.99 37.91
CA THR A 626 -21.05 26.36 37.29
C THR A 626 -20.66 27.10 36.02
N THR A 627 -19.37 27.15 35.69
CA THR A 627 -18.91 27.68 34.40
C THR A 627 -19.44 26.84 33.24
N LEU A 628 -19.60 27.44 32.06
CA LEU A 628 -19.98 26.72 30.85
C LEU A 628 -18.86 25.75 30.41
N GLU A 629 -17.61 26.06 30.75
CA GLU A 629 -16.43 25.20 30.55
C GLU A 629 -16.58 23.81 31.19
N ALA A 630 -17.29 23.69 32.32
CA ALA A 630 -17.60 22.39 32.93
C ALA A 630 -18.45 21.47 32.00
N TYR A 631 -19.07 22.03 30.97
CA TYR A 631 -19.87 21.34 29.96
C TYR A 631 -19.24 21.39 28.56
N SER A 632 -17.98 21.81 28.41
CA SER A 632 -17.33 21.95 27.09
C SER A 632 -16.88 20.62 26.48
N ARG A 633 -16.90 19.52 27.24
CA ARG A 633 -16.45 18.19 26.81
C ARG A 633 -17.62 17.20 26.77
N PRO A 634 -18.31 17.06 25.62
CA PRO A 634 -19.43 16.13 25.47
C PRO A 634 -19.05 14.69 25.78
N ARG A 635 -19.96 13.96 26.43
CA ARG A 635 -19.80 12.52 26.73
C ARG A 635 -21.11 11.80 26.44
N VAL A 636 -21.04 10.58 25.90
CA VAL A 636 -22.21 9.76 25.55
C VAL A 636 -23.14 9.53 26.75
N ASN A 637 -22.57 9.31 27.94
CA ASN A 637 -23.34 9.05 29.17
C ASN A 637 -23.79 10.32 29.92
N GLY A 638 -23.58 11.50 29.34
CA GLY A 638 -23.78 12.79 29.99
C GLY A 638 -22.70 13.12 31.03
N VAL A 639 -22.78 14.32 31.61
CA VAL A 639 -21.99 14.75 32.77
C VAL A 639 -22.90 15.06 33.95
N ASN A 640 -22.44 14.80 35.17
CA ASN A 640 -23.19 15.17 36.37
C ASN A 640 -23.09 16.69 36.61
N ALA A 641 -24.18 17.42 36.35
CA ALA A 641 -24.24 18.87 36.52
C ALA A 641 -24.48 19.24 37.99
N ILE A 642 -25.37 18.52 38.67
CA ILE A 642 -25.69 18.69 40.10
C ILE A 642 -26.10 17.34 40.69
N SER A 643 -25.58 17.01 41.88
CA SER A 643 -26.01 15.80 42.59
C SER A 643 -27.35 16.03 43.28
N ILE A 644 -28.38 15.29 42.86
CA ILE A 644 -29.72 15.34 43.43
C ILE A 644 -29.81 14.46 44.68
N ARG A 645 -30.36 15.00 45.77
CA ARG A 645 -30.57 14.27 47.03
C ARG A 645 -31.87 13.45 46.97
N GLU A 646 -32.01 12.48 47.88
CA GLU A 646 -33.23 11.69 48.00
C GLU A 646 -34.45 12.59 48.26
N GLY A 647 -35.49 12.46 47.43
CA GLY A 647 -36.69 13.30 47.49
C GLY A 647 -36.55 14.71 46.90
N ASP A 648 -35.43 15.01 46.24
CA ASP A 648 -35.21 16.26 45.50
C ASP A 648 -35.22 16.01 43.98
N GLU A 649 -35.35 17.07 43.19
CA GLU A 649 -35.25 17.01 41.73
C GLU A 649 -34.78 18.34 41.16
N LEU A 650 -34.07 18.32 40.04
CA LEU A 650 -33.79 19.55 39.29
C LEU A 650 -35.12 20.14 38.82
N ILE A 651 -35.32 21.45 38.96
CA ILE A 651 -36.50 22.13 38.41
C ILE A 651 -36.16 22.85 37.10
N GLU A 652 -35.02 23.54 37.05
CA GLU A 652 -34.67 24.38 35.92
C GLU A 652 -33.15 24.63 35.86
N ALA A 653 -32.67 24.89 34.65
CA ALA A 653 -31.32 25.36 34.41
C ALA A 653 -31.37 26.57 33.47
N ARG A 654 -30.63 27.64 33.79
CA ARG A 654 -30.55 28.87 32.99
C ARG A 654 -29.11 29.29 32.78
N ARG A 655 -28.83 29.87 31.61
CA ARG A 655 -27.54 30.49 31.31
C ARG A 655 -27.51 31.91 31.86
N THR A 656 -26.40 32.30 32.47
CA THR A 656 -26.13 33.69 32.90
C THR A 656 -24.71 34.12 32.51
N SER A 657 -24.49 35.40 32.23
CA SER A 657 -23.18 36.04 32.12
C SER A 657 -22.54 36.36 33.49
N GLY A 658 -23.25 36.09 34.59
CA GLY A 658 -22.81 36.43 35.95
C GLY A 658 -23.24 37.83 36.42
N SER A 659 -23.80 38.66 35.55
CA SER A 659 -24.36 39.98 35.86
C SER A 659 -25.89 40.03 35.83
N HIS A 660 -26.56 38.93 35.48
CA HIS A 660 -28.03 38.86 35.52
C HIS A 660 -28.53 38.63 36.95
N GLU A 661 -29.69 39.18 37.27
CA GLU A 661 -30.46 38.80 38.46
C GLU A 661 -30.93 37.34 38.32
N ILE A 662 -30.84 36.59 39.42
CA ILE A 662 -31.11 35.14 39.49
C ILE A 662 -32.45 34.91 40.18
#